data_AF-A0A813GLP5-F1
#
_entry.id   AF-A0A813GLP5-F1
#
_cell.length_a   1.000
_cell.length_b   1.000
_cell.length_c   1.000
_cell.angle_alpha   90.00
_cell.angle_beta   90.00
_cell.angle_gamma   90.00
#
_symmetry.space_group_name_H-M   'P 1'
#
loop_
_entity.id
_entity.type
_entity.pdbx_description
1 polymer ?
#
loop_
_entity_poly.entity_id
_entity_poly.type
_entity_poly.pdbx_seq_one_letter_code
_entity_poly.pdbx_strand_id
1 'polypeptide(L)'
;FRLILSDKLISGGQRVQTFAFRPTSLGQIIGLLNDHFGFQDLCARHGSDAPQSVGAQLRMQGLDGPKRTPLHADSGLAAFFDGISFTQLPSIEVRLAVPRPISAPSAAVEAEEGASTRKRGRAARDQVEELEDANFKLMRATEQVSRRLDELERIVATQDERNSSVITKAKREMLAVQEKAMQEMQLKVDALKEDDANILRDLDVVRQHSSLVERDGIDGRKEIVDMMTAFGQKVDGQFDKVEAELDKLKAEDERLDAEANATKEDHRQQLEDHLNELQRLEDAKVNMDTWRKGEDGMSERITQELAAFNQRFESEQEHTATRLLQEAQAREKHDNEISKLLGETTIRLDEDIRKLLDEDIRKLNTDLQAGLQLADEQLQASRTELSTSIHDKVSSLDKKTDDRMSATDANIASKDAAIHSKLDDFSQNTIATFKSLDERLDEMVRVERARLGAIERDLSETSTKIRSECWAKIERVRTDYEQEAARLDADLGDLHMKHDVTKQEINFFQSRLKEQKDWTERQLTEQATATRAAAVDSQEGLAATTKMLHALRDDAVSFREKMAKYISLLQHSSDSQGDAINSLEMHRSRISAQLEALKGDHTAYTGDMDGWADDVRVKVERLFRALEPAKVEWRIARASQRAKELKRPLAVKSPSFQMKGIREGHMEFFPEGHNNSPDGKAVLRLFLPPTAHFRYQCWVGRNSEGPREHTPGSNLSVDLVIDSWKDQISDDGCIPIVVE
;
A
#
# COMPACT_ATOMS: atom_id res chain seq x y z
N PHE A 1 -1.00 -40.62 -6.90
CA PHE A 1 -2.31 -41.19 -7.31
C PHE A 1 -2.76 -42.19 -6.27
N ARG A 2 -4.05 -42.52 -6.22
CA ARG A 2 -4.62 -43.52 -5.33
C ARG A 2 -4.91 -44.80 -6.11
N LEU A 3 -4.50 -45.95 -5.60
CA LEU A 3 -4.84 -47.26 -6.15
C LEU A 3 -5.89 -47.91 -5.26
N ILE A 4 -6.98 -48.36 -5.87
CA ILE A 4 -8.13 -48.98 -5.19
C ILE A 4 -8.30 -50.39 -5.76
N LEU A 5 -8.22 -51.40 -4.91
CA LEU A 5 -8.55 -52.78 -5.26
C LEU A 5 -9.91 -53.12 -4.66
N SER A 6 -10.90 -53.34 -5.51
CA SER A 6 -12.30 -53.60 -5.13
C SER A 6 -12.65 -55.05 -5.43
N ASP A 7 -12.95 -55.84 -4.39
CA ASP A 7 -13.33 -57.25 -4.52
C ASP A 7 -14.17 -57.75 -3.33
N LYS A 8 -15.07 -58.71 -3.57
CA LYS A 8 -15.96 -59.26 -2.53
C LYS A 8 -15.23 -60.07 -1.46
N LEU A 9 -14.07 -60.64 -1.78
CA LEU A 9 -13.26 -61.43 -0.83
C LEU A 9 -12.34 -60.57 0.03
N ILE A 10 -12.26 -59.26 -0.24
CA ILE A 10 -11.53 -58.30 0.58
C ILE A 10 -12.41 -57.88 1.77
N SER A 11 -11.88 -57.95 2.98
CA SER A 11 -12.54 -57.42 4.18
C SER A 11 -12.82 -55.93 4.02
N GLY A 12 -14.09 -55.52 4.08
CA GLY A 12 -14.53 -54.15 3.80
C GLY A 12 -14.81 -53.84 2.32
N GLY A 13 -14.68 -54.83 1.42
CA GLY A 13 -15.02 -54.73 -0.01
C GLY A 13 -14.02 -53.96 -0.88
N GLN A 14 -13.15 -53.15 -0.28
CA GLN A 14 -12.12 -52.37 -0.98
C GLN A 14 -10.86 -52.23 -0.12
N ARG A 15 -9.70 -52.19 -0.76
CA ARG A 15 -8.44 -51.73 -0.16
C ARG A 15 -7.92 -50.54 -0.95
N VAL A 16 -7.32 -49.58 -0.25
CA VAL A 16 -6.85 -48.32 -0.83
C VAL A 16 -5.43 -48.02 -0.38
N GLN A 17 -4.56 -47.63 -1.31
CA GLN A 17 -3.19 -47.17 -1.04
C GLN A 17 -2.88 -45.94 -1.90
N THR A 18 -2.14 -44.98 -1.33
CA THR A 18 -1.72 -43.76 -2.04
C THR A 18 -0.24 -43.81 -2.38
N PHE A 19 0.11 -43.43 -3.61
CA PHE A 19 1.47 -43.41 -4.13
C PHE A 19 1.86 -42.01 -4.60
N ALA A 20 3.11 -41.62 -4.32
CA ALA A 20 3.64 -40.29 -4.63
C ALA A 20 4.11 -40.10 -6.09
N PHE A 21 4.26 -41.18 -6.86
CA PHE A 21 4.68 -41.14 -8.27
C PHE A 21 3.53 -41.52 -9.21
N ARG A 22 3.64 -41.18 -10.51
CA ARG A 22 2.65 -41.58 -11.54
C ARG A 22 3.09 -42.89 -12.20
N PRO A 23 2.21 -43.89 -12.35
CA PRO A 23 2.55 -45.12 -13.05
C PRO A 23 2.62 -44.85 -14.55
N THR A 24 3.64 -45.43 -15.20
CA THR A 24 3.95 -45.23 -16.62
C THR A 24 3.38 -46.34 -17.51
N SER A 25 3.00 -47.47 -16.93
CA SER A 25 2.37 -48.60 -17.63
C SER A 25 1.35 -49.31 -16.73
N LEU A 26 0.43 -50.04 -17.36
CA LEU A 26 -0.51 -50.94 -16.67
C LEU A 26 0.23 -52.07 -15.96
N GLY A 27 1.38 -52.52 -16.50
CA GLY A 27 2.25 -53.50 -15.84
C GLY A 27 2.78 -53.00 -14.50
N GLN A 28 3.14 -51.71 -14.40
CA GLN A 28 3.55 -51.09 -13.13
C GLN A 28 2.41 -51.08 -12.11
N ILE A 29 1.15 -50.90 -12.54
CA ILE A 29 -0.02 -50.96 -11.65
C ILE A 29 -0.23 -52.39 -11.14
N ILE A 30 -0.09 -53.40 -11.99
CA ILE A 30 -0.18 -54.81 -11.59
C ILE A 30 0.93 -55.16 -10.58
N GLY A 31 2.15 -54.65 -10.78
CA GLY A 31 3.23 -54.75 -9.79
C GLY A 31 2.82 -54.19 -8.43
N LEU A 32 2.28 -52.98 -8.40
CA LEU A 32 1.82 -52.35 -7.16
C LEU A 32 0.66 -53.10 -6.48
N LEU A 33 -0.22 -53.73 -7.27
CA LEU A 33 -1.27 -54.60 -6.72
C LEU A 33 -0.68 -55.83 -6.03
N ASN A 34 0.35 -56.44 -6.61
CA ASN A 34 1.02 -57.57 -5.99
C ASN A 34 1.75 -57.16 -4.71
N ASP A 35 2.54 -56.08 -4.78
CA ASP A 35 3.43 -55.66 -3.69
C ASP A 35 2.66 -55.14 -2.47
N HIS A 36 1.56 -54.41 -2.68
CA HIS A 36 0.87 -53.71 -1.59
C HIS A 36 -0.49 -54.30 -1.21
N PHE A 37 -1.11 -55.10 -2.08
CA PHE A 37 -2.48 -55.58 -1.86
C PHE A 37 -2.61 -57.11 -1.76
N GLY A 38 -1.53 -57.87 -1.98
CA GLY A 38 -1.57 -59.32 -2.01
C GLY A 38 -2.41 -59.85 -3.17
N PHE A 39 -2.32 -59.19 -4.33
CA PHE A 39 -3.18 -59.47 -5.48
C PHE A 39 -3.02 -60.89 -6.02
N GLN A 40 -1.83 -61.48 -5.98
CA GLN A 40 -1.62 -62.90 -6.31
C GLN A 40 -2.45 -63.84 -5.41
N ASP A 41 -2.43 -63.63 -4.09
CA ASP A 41 -3.22 -64.45 -3.15
C ASP A 41 -4.72 -64.25 -3.38
N LEU A 42 -5.14 -63.04 -3.74
CA LEU A 42 -6.54 -62.75 -4.06
C LEU A 42 -6.99 -63.46 -5.35
N CYS A 43 -6.19 -63.45 -6.39
CA CYS A 43 -6.45 -64.18 -7.63
C CYS A 43 -6.52 -65.69 -7.37
N ALA A 44 -5.58 -66.23 -6.56
CA ALA A 44 -5.58 -67.64 -6.18
C ALA A 44 -6.86 -68.04 -5.42
N ARG A 45 -7.39 -67.17 -4.55
CA ARG A 45 -8.68 -67.39 -3.86
C ARG A 45 -9.89 -67.38 -4.80
N HIS A 46 -9.81 -66.69 -5.93
CA HIS A 46 -10.79 -66.75 -7.01
C HIS A 46 -10.56 -67.92 -7.98
N GLY A 47 -9.54 -68.75 -7.75
CA GLY A 47 -9.21 -69.90 -8.59
C GLY A 47 -8.58 -69.53 -9.94
N SER A 48 -7.95 -68.36 -10.04
CA SER A 48 -7.26 -67.88 -11.26
C SER A 48 -5.82 -67.51 -10.95
N ASP A 49 -4.91 -67.73 -11.91
CA ASP A 49 -3.59 -67.13 -11.86
C ASP A 49 -3.69 -65.61 -11.99
N ALA A 50 -2.72 -64.90 -11.40
CA ALA A 50 -2.69 -63.44 -11.47
C ALA A 50 -2.46 -62.98 -12.93
N PRO A 51 -3.40 -62.23 -13.53
CA PRO A 51 -3.28 -61.82 -14.92
C PRO A 51 -2.10 -60.86 -15.10
N GLN A 52 -1.28 -61.12 -16.11
CA GLN A 52 -0.12 -60.28 -16.46
C GLN A 52 -0.48 -59.05 -17.30
N SER A 53 -1.73 -58.96 -17.77
CA SER A 53 -2.24 -57.84 -18.56
C SER A 53 -3.72 -57.55 -18.27
N VAL A 54 -4.16 -56.34 -18.60
CA VAL A 54 -5.57 -55.93 -18.46
C VAL A 54 -6.40 -56.61 -19.55
N GLY A 55 -7.48 -57.29 -19.16
CA GLY A 55 -8.26 -58.14 -20.06
C GLY A 55 -9.59 -58.61 -19.46
N ALA A 56 -10.17 -59.70 -20.00
CA ALA A 56 -11.51 -60.17 -19.61
C ALA A 56 -11.67 -60.44 -18.10
N GLN A 57 -10.59 -60.78 -17.41
CA GLN A 57 -10.56 -61.11 -15.98
C GLN A 57 -10.24 -59.91 -15.07
N LEU A 58 -9.63 -58.84 -15.60
CA LEU A 58 -9.17 -57.69 -14.82
C LEU A 58 -9.64 -56.38 -15.46
N ARG A 59 -10.52 -55.64 -14.77
CA ARG A 59 -11.00 -54.33 -15.23
C ARG A 59 -10.30 -53.23 -14.44
N MET A 60 -9.64 -52.32 -15.15
CA MET A 60 -9.04 -51.11 -14.59
C MET A 60 -9.79 -49.86 -15.06
N GLN A 61 -10.06 -48.94 -14.14
CA GLN A 61 -10.78 -47.71 -14.42
C GLN A 61 -10.13 -46.53 -13.69
N GLY A 62 -9.77 -45.49 -14.43
CA GLY A 62 -9.35 -44.20 -13.87
C GLY A 62 -10.57 -43.41 -13.39
N LEU A 63 -10.45 -42.80 -12.21
CA LEU A 63 -11.46 -41.97 -11.56
C LEU A 63 -10.91 -40.55 -11.40
N ASP A 64 -11.57 -39.60 -12.05
CA ASP A 64 -11.35 -38.16 -11.88
C ASP A 64 -12.68 -37.50 -11.53
N GLY A 65 -12.98 -37.46 -10.23
CA GLY A 65 -14.24 -36.95 -9.70
C GLY A 65 -15.42 -37.83 -10.16
N PRO A 66 -16.46 -37.27 -10.82
CA PRO A 66 -17.55 -38.07 -11.39
C PRO A 66 -17.14 -38.79 -12.69
N LYS A 67 -16.04 -38.40 -13.35
CA LYS A 67 -15.61 -38.97 -14.63
C LYS A 67 -14.91 -40.30 -14.40
N ARG A 68 -15.37 -41.34 -15.10
CA ARG A 68 -14.80 -42.69 -15.06
C ARG A 68 -14.26 -43.09 -16.43
N THR A 69 -12.96 -43.32 -16.55
CA THR A 69 -12.27 -43.63 -17.81
C THR A 69 -11.75 -45.07 -17.79
N PRO A 70 -12.22 -45.99 -18.65
CA PRO A 70 -11.71 -47.35 -18.70
C PRO A 70 -10.27 -47.37 -19.24
N LEU A 71 -9.39 -48.14 -18.60
CA LEU A 71 -7.96 -48.21 -18.93
C LEU A 71 -7.65 -49.58 -19.54
N HIS A 72 -7.48 -49.64 -20.87
CA HIS A 72 -7.24 -50.89 -21.61
C HIS A 72 -5.82 -51.04 -22.15
N ALA A 73 -5.07 -49.95 -22.29
CA ALA A 73 -3.70 -49.93 -22.78
C ALA A 73 -2.90 -48.82 -22.09
N ASP A 74 -1.57 -48.88 -22.15
CA ASP A 74 -0.67 -47.89 -21.57
C ASP A 74 -0.91 -46.48 -22.14
N SER A 75 -1.28 -46.37 -23.42
CA SER A 75 -1.68 -45.10 -24.04
C SER A 75 -2.94 -44.50 -23.40
N GLY A 76 -3.88 -45.34 -22.97
CA GLY A 76 -5.08 -44.91 -22.24
C GLY A 76 -4.77 -44.48 -20.80
N LEU A 77 -3.75 -45.07 -20.17
CA LEU A 77 -3.25 -44.65 -18.86
C LEU A 77 -2.58 -43.27 -18.93
N ALA A 78 -1.72 -43.04 -19.93
CA ALA A 78 -1.10 -41.74 -20.17
C ALA A 78 -2.16 -40.65 -20.43
N ALA A 79 -3.09 -40.92 -21.35
CA ALA A 79 -4.19 -39.99 -21.66
C ALA A 79 -5.08 -39.68 -20.45
N PHE A 80 -5.27 -40.64 -19.54
CA PHE A 80 -6.00 -40.41 -18.29
C PHE A 80 -5.26 -39.44 -17.37
N PHE A 81 -3.94 -39.62 -17.16
CA PHE A 81 -3.16 -38.73 -16.28
C PHE A 81 -2.93 -37.33 -16.86
N ASP A 82 -2.86 -37.21 -18.19
CA ASP A 82 -2.73 -35.92 -18.86
C ASP A 82 -4.07 -35.15 -18.89
N GLY A 83 -5.20 -35.85 -18.77
CA GLY A 83 -6.56 -35.30 -18.86
C GLY A 83 -7.29 -35.09 -17.53
N ILE A 84 -6.57 -35.01 -16.39
CA ILE A 84 -7.15 -34.81 -15.05
C ILE A 84 -7.51 -33.34 -14.86
N SER A 85 -8.76 -33.07 -14.49
CA SER A 85 -9.24 -31.70 -14.24
C SER A 85 -10.07 -31.53 -12.98
N PHE A 86 -10.63 -32.61 -12.40
CA PHE A 86 -11.62 -32.51 -11.33
C PHE A 86 -11.13 -32.92 -9.94
N THR A 87 -10.06 -33.71 -9.85
CA THR A 87 -9.54 -34.22 -8.57
C THR A 87 -8.07 -33.89 -8.38
N GLN A 88 -7.73 -33.40 -7.19
CA GLN A 88 -6.34 -33.20 -6.77
C GLN A 88 -5.59 -34.54 -6.63
N LEU A 89 -6.32 -35.65 -6.47
CA LEU A 89 -5.76 -36.97 -6.23
C LEU A 89 -6.41 -38.01 -7.16
N PRO A 90 -5.91 -38.17 -8.40
CA PRO A 90 -6.47 -39.12 -9.37
C PRO A 90 -6.41 -40.54 -8.80
N SER A 91 -7.49 -41.29 -8.99
CA SER A 91 -7.60 -42.65 -8.47
C SER A 91 -7.71 -43.67 -9.59
N ILE A 92 -7.14 -44.85 -9.41
CA ILE A 92 -7.30 -45.99 -10.33
C ILE A 92 -7.97 -47.10 -9.53
N GLU A 93 -9.14 -47.53 -9.98
CA GLU A 93 -9.90 -48.64 -9.42
C GLU A 93 -9.70 -49.90 -10.25
N VAL A 94 -9.37 -51.00 -9.58
CA VAL A 94 -9.14 -52.31 -10.17
C VAL A 94 -10.15 -53.31 -9.59
N ARG A 95 -10.84 -54.02 -10.49
CA ARG A 95 -11.86 -55.03 -10.15
C ARG A 95 -11.56 -56.34 -10.88
N LEU A 96 -11.66 -57.45 -10.15
CA LEU A 96 -11.65 -58.79 -10.72
C LEU A 96 -13.04 -59.12 -11.28
N ALA A 97 -13.08 -59.66 -12.50
CA ALA A 97 -14.33 -60.15 -13.07
C ALA A 97 -14.64 -61.52 -12.48
N VAL A 98 -15.68 -61.60 -11.64
CA VAL A 98 -16.20 -62.86 -11.12
C VAL A 98 -16.81 -63.66 -12.30
N PRO A 99 -16.37 -64.90 -12.57
CA PRO A 99 -17.04 -65.75 -13.55
C PRO A 99 -18.47 -66.02 -13.07
N ARG A 100 -19.47 -65.61 -13.86
CA ARG A 100 -20.86 -65.97 -13.58
C ARG A 100 -20.99 -67.50 -13.64
N PRO A 101 -21.61 -68.15 -12.64
CA PRO A 101 -22.04 -69.53 -12.82
C PRO A 101 -23.09 -69.54 -13.93
N ILE A 102 -22.88 -70.42 -14.90
CA ILE A 102 -23.78 -70.69 -16.01
C ILE A 102 -25.14 -71.06 -15.41
N SER A 103 -26.13 -70.21 -15.66
CA SER A 103 -27.53 -70.46 -15.37
C SER A 103 -27.98 -71.71 -16.11
N ALA A 104 -28.37 -72.75 -15.37
CA ALA A 104 -29.13 -73.87 -15.89
C ALA A 104 -30.50 -73.38 -16.40
N PRO A 105 -30.91 -73.72 -17.62
CA PRO A 105 -32.30 -73.58 -18.03
C PRO A 105 -33.12 -74.78 -17.54
N SER A 106 -34.21 -74.46 -16.84
CA SER A 106 -35.31 -75.37 -16.57
C SER A 106 -36.12 -75.61 -17.84
N ALA A 107 -36.22 -76.87 -18.30
CA ALA A 107 -37.44 -77.44 -18.87
C ALA A 107 -37.26 -78.95 -19.17
N ALA A 108 -38.10 -79.75 -18.51
CA ALA A 108 -38.81 -80.94 -18.97
C ALA A 108 -38.07 -82.02 -19.81
N VAL A 109 -38.08 -83.26 -19.32
CA VAL A 109 -38.93 -84.39 -19.79
C VAL A 109 -38.39 -85.70 -19.21
N GLU A 110 -39.30 -86.40 -18.53
CA GLU A 110 -39.50 -87.85 -18.36
C GLU A 110 -38.32 -88.86 -18.36
N ALA A 111 -38.49 -89.80 -17.41
CA ALA A 111 -38.40 -91.26 -17.57
C ALA A 111 -37.32 -91.97 -16.72
N GLU A 112 -37.85 -92.84 -15.84
CA GLU A 112 -37.31 -94.17 -15.44
C GLU A 112 -35.98 -94.18 -14.66
N GLU A 113 -35.69 -95.05 -13.68
CA GLU A 113 -36.37 -96.19 -13.07
C GLU A 113 -35.56 -96.55 -11.80
N GLY A 114 -36.22 -97.20 -10.82
CA GLY A 114 -35.60 -98.30 -10.09
C GLY A 114 -34.81 -98.01 -8.81
N ALA A 115 -35.49 -98.02 -7.65
CA ALA A 115 -34.89 -98.59 -6.43
C ALA A 115 -35.96 -99.22 -5.52
N SER A 116 -35.87 -100.53 -5.44
CA SER A 116 -36.68 -101.51 -4.71
C SER A 116 -37.02 -101.17 -3.26
N THR A 117 -38.29 -101.35 -2.88
CA THR A 117 -38.66 -101.69 -1.49
C THR A 117 -39.55 -102.92 -1.45
N ARG A 118 -39.21 -103.81 -0.52
CA ARG A 118 -39.66 -105.20 -0.39
C ARG A 118 -41.12 -105.30 0.05
N LYS A 119 -41.90 -106.08 -0.69
CA LYS A 119 -43.22 -106.59 -0.32
C LYS A 119 -43.12 -107.52 0.90
N ARG A 120 -43.95 -107.28 1.92
CA ARG A 120 -44.50 -108.33 2.79
C ARG A 120 -45.99 -108.07 2.93
N GLY A 121 -46.77 -108.91 2.27
CA GLY A 121 -48.23 -108.87 2.31
C GLY A 121 -48.80 -109.53 3.55
N ARG A 122 -49.90 -108.97 4.01
CA ARG A 122 -51.10 -109.74 4.38
C ARG A 122 -52.26 -109.08 3.64
N ALA A 123 -53.08 -109.89 2.99
CA ALA A 123 -54.28 -109.42 2.31
C ALA A 123 -55.34 -109.13 3.37
N ALA A 124 -55.82 -107.88 3.42
CA ALA A 124 -56.93 -107.45 4.24
C ALA A 124 -58.18 -108.25 3.85
N ARG A 125 -58.91 -108.77 4.85
CA ARG A 125 -60.11 -109.59 4.60
C ARG A 125 -61.41 -108.87 4.93
N ASP A 126 -61.35 -107.57 5.24
CA ASP A 126 -62.54 -106.74 5.44
C ASP A 126 -62.27 -105.24 5.24
N GLN A 127 -63.31 -104.47 4.88
CA GLN A 127 -63.22 -103.04 4.54
C GLN A 127 -62.79 -102.16 5.73
N VAL A 128 -62.95 -102.67 6.95
CA VAL A 128 -62.51 -102.04 8.21
C VAL A 128 -60.99 -102.11 8.37
N GLU A 129 -60.36 -103.21 7.96
CA GLU A 129 -58.90 -103.41 8.09
C GLU A 129 -58.12 -102.50 7.12
N GLU A 130 -58.66 -102.22 5.93
CA GLU A 130 -58.09 -101.23 5.00
C GLU A 130 -58.15 -99.79 5.55
N LEU A 131 -59.25 -99.44 6.23
CA LEU A 131 -59.39 -98.14 6.88
C LEU A 131 -58.47 -98.02 8.10
N GLU A 132 -58.28 -99.08 8.87
CA GLU A 132 -57.33 -99.10 10.00
C GLU A 132 -55.88 -98.97 9.52
N ASP A 133 -55.48 -99.68 8.45
CA ASP A 133 -54.15 -99.56 7.85
C ASP A 133 -53.92 -98.18 7.21
N ALA A 134 -54.93 -97.61 6.57
CA ALA A 134 -54.88 -96.25 6.05
C ALA A 134 -54.76 -95.22 7.17
N ASN A 135 -55.52 -95.39 8.25
CA ASN A 135 -55.48 -94.51 9.42
C ASN A 135 -54.13 -94.62 10.15
N PHE A 136 -53.55 -95.82 10.24
CA PHE A 136 -52.22 -96.03 10.80
C PHE A 136 -51.12 -95.36 9.95
N LYS A 137 -51.21 -95.45 8.62
CA LYS A 137 -50.30 -94.73 7.70
C LYS A 137 -50.46 -93.22 7.82
N LEU A 138 -51.68 -92.74 7.99
CA LEU A 138 -51.98 -91.31 8.13
C LEU A 138 -51.48 -90.77 9.47
N MET A 139 -51.66 -91.51 10.57
CA MET A 139 -51.10 -91.22 11.89
C MET A 139 -49.56 -91.19 11.88
N ARG A 140 -48.93 -92.11 11.15
CA ARG A 140 -47.47 -92.13 11.02
C ARG A 140 -46.96 -90.96 10.16
N ALA A 141 -47.72 -90.57 9.14
CA ALA A 141 -47.41 -89.41 8.32
C ALA A 141 -47.60 -88.10 9.10
N THR A 142 -48.65 -87.96 9.91
CA THR A 142 -48.84 -86.79 10.79
C THR A 142 -47.79 -86.71 11.87
N GLU A 143 -47.36 -87.83 12.46
CA GLU A 143 -46.26 -87.85 13.43
C GLU A 143 -44.93 -87.44 12.77
N GLN A 144 -44.68 -87.86 11.53
CA GLN A 144 -43.48 -87.46 10.77
C GLN A 144 -43.51 -85.98 10.38
N VAL A 145 -44.68 -85.42 10.05
CA VAL A 145 -44.86 -83.99 9.78
C VAL A 145 -44.70 -83.19 11.07
N SER A 146 -45.23 -83.66 12.20
CA SER A 146 -45.05 -83.02 13.51
C SER A 146 -43.57 -82.91 13.88
N ARG A 147 -42.80 -83.99 13.75
CA ARG A 147 -41.35 -83.96 14.04
C ARG A 147 -40.59 -83.01 13.11
N ARG A 148 -41.01 -82.91 11.83
CA ARG A 148 -40.41 -81.94 10.89
C ARG A 148 -40.78 -80.49 11.24
N LEU A 149 -41.99 -80.25 11.74
CA LEU A 149 -42.39 -78.93 12.25
C LEU A 149 -41.58 -78.57 13.49
N ASP A 150 -41.42 -79.48 14.45
CA ASP A 150 -40.61 -79.25 15.65
C ASP A 150 -39.14 -78.95 15.29
N GLU A 151 -38.60 -79.65 14.29
CA GLU A 151 -37.23 -79.43 13.81
C GLU A 151 -37.11 -78.10 13.04
N LEU A 152 -38.11 -77.71 12.25
CA LEU A 152 -38.17 -76.39 11.61
C LEU A 152 -38.30 -75.27 12.63
N GLU A 153 -39.15 -75.40 13.66
CA GLU A 153 -39.25 -74.44 14.74
C GLU A 153 -37.93 -74.27 15.47
N ARG A 154 -37.21 -75.37 15.72
CA ARG A 154 -35.87 -75.32 16.31
C ARG A 154 -34.86 -74.61 15.41
N ILE A 155 -34.89 -74.85 14.11
CA ILE A 155 -34.02 -74.16 13.14
C ILE A 155 -34.34 -72.66 13.11
N VAL A 156 -35.63 -72.28 13.07
CA VAL A 156 -36.07 -70.88 13.10
C VAL A 156 -35.62 -70.20 14.38
N ALA A 157 -35.80 -70.82 15.54
CA ALA A 157 -35.32 -70.28 16.81
C ALA A 157 -33.80 -70.05 16.83
N THR A 158 -33.01 -70.99 16.30
CA THR A 158 -31.55 -70.80 16.18
C THR A 158 -31.16 -69.74 15.15
N GLN A 159 -31.95 -69.54 14.10
CA GLN A 159 -31.76 -68.46 13.14
C GLN A 159 -32.10 -67.10 13.76
N ASP A 160 -33.15 -67.01 14.57
CA ASP A 160 -33.54 -65.78 15.24
C ASP A 160 -32.49 -65.36 16.28
N GLU A 161 -31.93 -66.30 17.05
CA GLU A 161 -30.79 -66.01 17.94
C GLU A 161 -29.55 -65.51 17.18
N ARG A 162 -29.21 -66.15 16.05
CA ARG A 162 -28.11 -65.69 15.20
C ARG A 162 -28.37 -64.32 14.59
N ASN A 163 -29.58 -64.08 14.09
CA ASN A 163 -29.98 -62.79 13.52
C ASN A 163 -29.95 -61.69 14.58
N SER A 164 -30.45 -61.96 15.79
CA SER A 164 -30.37 -61.05 16.93
C SER A 164 -28.92 -60.72 17.30
N SER A 165 -28.04 -61.72 17.33
CA SER A 165 -26.61 -61.53 17.58
C SER A 165 -25.93 -60.65 16.51
N VAL A 166 -26.23 -60.91 15.23
CA VAL A 166 -25.72 -60.12 14.09
C VAL A 166 -26.24 -58.69 14.14
N ILE A 167 -27.53 -58.48 14.41
CA ILE A 167 -28.14 -57.15 14.55
C ILE A 167 -27.52 -56.40 15.72
N THR A 168 -27.30 -57.07 16.85
CA THR A 168 -26.67 -56.45 18.03
C THR A 168 -25.23 -56.03 17.75
N LYS A 169 -24.47 -56.87 17.02
CA LYS A 169 -23.11 -56.55 16.60
C LYS A 169 -23.09 -55.39 15.60
N ALA A 170 -23.95 -55.41 14.58
CA ALA A 170 -24.09 -54.35 13.59
C ALA A 170 -24.50 -53.02 14.24
N LYS A 171 -25.44 -53.04 15.21
CA LYS A 171 -25.83 -51.86 15.99
C LYS A 171 -24.65 -51.28 16.76
N ARG A 172 -23.84 -52.13 17.40
CA ARG A 172 -22.66 -51.69 18.16
C ARG A 172 -21.58 -51.10 17.24
N GLU A 173 -21.33 -51.71 16.09
CA GLU A 173 -20.40 -51.19 15.08
C GLU A 173 -20.90 -49.87 14.48
N MET A 174 -22.19 -49.76 14.18
CA MET A 174 -22.80 -48.53 13.66
C MET A 174 -22.72 -47.39 14.69
N LEU A 175 -22.97 -47.67 15.97
CA LEU A 175 -22.81 -46.68 17.04
C LEU A 175 -21.35 -46.25 17.20
N ALA A 176 -20.39 -47.18 17.12
CA ALA A 176 -18.97 -46.83 17.18
C ALA A 176 -18.51 -45.97 15.99
N VAL A 177 -19.01 -46.26 14.79
CA VAL A 177 -18.75 -45.43 13.60
C VAL A 177 -19.41 -44.06 13.72
N GLN A 178 -20.65 -44.00 14.21
CA GLN A 178 -21.34 -42.74 14.47
C GLN A 178 -20.59 -41.90 15.50
N GLU A 179 -20.12 -42.50 16.60
CA GLU A 179 -19.37 -41.81 17.63
C GLU A 179 -18.03 -41.29 17.12
N LYS A 180 -17.32 -42.10 16.32
CA LYS A 180 -16.10 -41.65 15.63
C LYS A 180 -16.37 -40.49 14.66
N ALA A 181 -17.45 -40.56 13.88
CA ALA A 181 -17.83 -39.48 12.97
C ALA A 181 -18.24 -38.21 13.72
N MET A 182 -18.92 -38.33 14.87
CA MET A 182 -19.22 -37.19 15.75
C MET A 182 -17.94 -36.59 16.33
N GLN A 183 -16.96 -37.39 16.75
CA GLN A 183 -15.67 -36.90 17.24
C GLN A 183 -14.88 -36.18 16.13
N GLU A 184 -14.84 -36.73 14.91
CA GLU A 184 -14.19 -36.07 13.77
C GLU A 184 -14.90 -34.77 13.38
N MET A 185 -16.24 -34.74 13.43
CA MET A 185 -17.01 -33.52 13.19
C MET A 185 -16.78 -32.50 14.30
N GLN A 186 -16.70 -32.92 15.57
CA GLN A 186 -16.39 -32.06 16.70
C GLN A 186 -15.00 -31.44 16.56
N LEU A 187 -13.97 -32.22 16.19
CA LEU A 187 -12.63 -31.71 15.93
C LEU A 187 -12.61 -30.68 14.79
N LYS A 188 -13.38 -30.90 13.72
CA LYS A 188 -13.51 -29.91 12.64
C LYS A 188 -14.24 -28.65 13.08
N VAL A 189 -15.27 -28.78 13.90
CA VAL A 189 -15.99 -27.63 14.47
C VAL A 189 -15.06 -26.83 15.39
N ASP A 190 -14.23 -27.49 16.18
CA ASP A 190 -13.27 -26.83 17.06
C ASP A 190 -12.15 -26.14 16.27
N ALA A 191 -11.67 -26.76 15.18
CA ALA A 191 -10.72 -26.11 14.25
C ALA A 191 -11.33 -24.89 13.55
N LEU A 192 -12.59 -24.98 13.08
CA LEU A 192 -13.28 -23.84 12.49
C LEU A 192 -13.52 -22.70 13.50
N LYS A 193 -13.78 -23.03 14.76
CA LYS A 193 -13.89 -22.03 15.84
C LYS A 193 -12.55 -21.34 16.10
N GLU A 194 -11.44 -22.07 16.00
CA GLU A 194 -10.10 -21.51 16.12
C GLU A 194 -9.79 -20.57 14.94
N ASP A 195 -10.14 -20.97 13.73
CA ASP A 195 -10.01 -20.14 12.52
C ASP A 195 -10.89 -18.88 12.60
N ASP A 196 -12.16 -18.98 13.02
CA ASP A 196 -13.03 -17.82 13.24
C ASP A 196 -12.48 -16.89 14.32
N ALA A 197 -11.90 -17.44 15.40
CA ALA A 197 -11.25 -16.63 16.43
C ALA A 197 -10.00 -15.91 15.89
N ASN A 198 -9.26 -16.53 14.96
CA ASN A 198 -8.12 -15.90 14.29
C ASN A 198 -8.60 -14.77 13.36
N ILE A 199 -9.62 -15.01 12.54
CA ILE A 199 -10.21 -14.00 11.65
C ILE A 199 -10.73 -12.80 12.45
N LEU A 200 -11.41 -13.03 13.58
CA LEU A 200 -11.89 -11.95 14.43
C LEU A 200 -10.75 -11.12 15.05
N ARG A 201 -9.64 -11.76 15.44
CA ARG A 201 -8.44 -11.04 15.88
C ARG A 201 -7.85 -10.18 14.77
N ASP A 202 -7.75 -10.71 13.56
CA ASP A 202 -7.23 -9.97 12.41
C ASP A 202 -8.15 -8.78 12.06
N LEU A 203 -9.47 -8.96 12.15
CA LEU A 203 -10.46 -7.92 11.89
C LEU A 203 -10.42 -6.81 12.95
N ASP A 204 -10.12 -7.15 14.21
CA ASP A 204 -9.90 -6.17 15.28
C ASP A 204 -8.58 -5.40 15.10
N VAL A 205 -7.51 -6.03 14.61
CA VAL A 205 -6.28 -5.34 14.21
C VAL A 205 -6.57 -4.34 13.09
N VAL A 206 -7.36 -4.73 12.09
CA VAL A 206 -7.77 -3.83 11.00
C VAL A 206 -8.62 -2.66 11.52
N ARG A 207 -9.54 -2.90 12.47
CA ARG A 207 -10.31 -1.82 13.12
C ARG A 207 -9.44 -0.88 13.94
N GLN A 208 -8.47 -1.40 14.66
CA GLN A 208 -7.52 -0.59 15.42
C GLN A 208 -6.64 0.26 14.49
N HIS A 209 -6.14 -0.32 13.39
CA HIS A 209 -5.42 0.43 12.37
C HIS A 209 -6.29 1.50 11.71
N SER A 210 -7.55 1.20 11.39
CA SER A 210 -8.48 2.17 10.81
C SER A 210 -8.73 3.35 11.74
N SER A 211 -8.92 3.10 13.05
CA SER A 211 -9.14 4.16 14.03
C SER A 211 -7.88 4.99 14.31
N LEU A 212 -6.69 4.39 14.26
CA LEU A 212 -5.41 5.12 14.31
C LEU A 212 -5.23 6.01 13.08
N VAL A 213 -5.49 5.50 11.88
CA VAL A 213 -5.39 6.27 10.63
C VAL A 213 -6.41 7.42 10.60
N GLU A 214 -7.63 7.21 11.11
CA GLU A 214 -8.61 8.29 11.25
C GLU A 214 -8.16 9.36 12.24
N ARG A 215 -7.55 8.95 13.37
CA ARG A 215 -7.03 9.87 14.38
C ARG A 215 -5.85 10.67 13.84
N ASP A 216 -4.88 10.02 13.21
CA ASP A 216 -3.75 10.66 12.54
C ASP A 216 -4.24 11.59 11.41
N GLY A 217 -5.31 11.21 10.71
CA GLY A 217 -5.95 12.07 9.71
C GLY A 217 -6.65 13.29 10.31
N ILE A 218 -7.24 13.18 11.50
CA ILE A 218 -7.84 14.30 12.24
C ILE A 218 -6.75 15.22 12.79
N ASP A 219 -5.71 14.65 13.39
CA ASP A 219 -4.60 15.40 13.99
C ASP A 219 -3.77 16.09 12.89
N GLY A 220 -3.50 15.41 11.78
CA GLY A 220 -2.85 16.03 10.61
C GLY A 220 -3.69 17.14 9.97
N ARG A 221 -5.02 17.00 9.91
CA ARG A 221 -5.90 18.11 9.48
C ARG A 221 -5.85 19.28 10.45
N LYS A 222 -5.79 19.01 11.75
CA LYS A 222 -5.67 20.05 12.78
C LYS A 222 -4.35 20.80 12.68
N GLU A 223 -3.23 20.09 12.48
CA GLU A 223 -1.93 20.71 12.23
C GLU A 223 -1.91 21.56 10.96
N ILE A 224 -2.58 21.11 9.88
CA ILE A 224 -2.72 21.92 8.66
C ILE A 224 -3.56 23.17 8.93
N VAL A 225 -4.64 23.07 9.70
CA VAL A 225 -5.47 24.24 10.08
C VAL A 225 -4.68 25.20 10.96
N ASP A 226 -3.91 24.69 11.92
CA ASP A 226 -3.07 25.51 12.81
C ASP A 226 -1.94 26.19 12.01
N MET A 227 -1.32 25.48 11.06
CA MET A 227 -0.36 26.07 10.12
C MET A 227 -0.99 27.11 9.20
N MET A 228 -2.19 26.86 8.66
CA MET A 228 -2.92 27.84 7.83
C MET A 228 -3.33 29.06 8.65
N THR A 229 -3.67 28.88 9.92
CA THR A 229 -4.00 29.98 10.83
C THR A 229 -2.76 30.81 11.19
N ALA A 230 -1.64 30.15 11.49
CA ALA A 230 -0.36 30.82 11.74
C ALA A 230 0.18 31.52 10.49
N PHE A 231 -0.02 30.92 9.30
CA PHE A 231 0.29 31.53 8.02
C PHE A 231 -0.62 32.73 7.76
N GLY A 232 -1.93 32.62 8.02
CA GLY A 232 -2.88 33.73 7.96
C GLY A 232 -2.45 34.90 8.83
N GLN A 233 -2.14 34.66 10.11
CA GLN A 233 -1.63 35.70 11.03
C GLN A 233 -0.32 36.34 10.54
N LYS A 234 0.56 35.56 9.92
CA LYS A 234 1.81 36.08 9.35
C LYS A 234 1.57 36.92 8.10
N VAL A 235 0.62 36.51 7.26
CA VAL A 235 0.20 37.23 6.05
C VAL A 235 -0.52 38.51 6.43
N ASP A 236 -1.43 38.49 7.39
CA ASP A 236 -2.10 39.67 7.94
C ASP A 236 -1.07 40.64 8.53
N GLY A 237 -0.11 40.15 9.33
CA GLY A 237 0.98 40.99 9.84
C GLY A 237 1.96 41.49 8.78
N GLN A 238 1.98 40.91 7.58
CA GLN A 238 2.68 41.46 6.42
C GLN A 238 1.84 42.52 5.72
N PHE A 239 0.53 42.30 5.60
CA PHE A 239 -0.40 43.30 5.06
C PHE A 239 -0.45 44.55 5.94
N ASP A 240 -0.47 44.44 7.26
CA ASP A 240 -0.40 45.59 8.18
C ASP A 240 0.90 46.40 7.98
N LYS A 241 2.02 45.73 7.68
CA LYS A 241 3.30 46.40 7.38
C LYS A 241 3.27 47.09 6.03
N VAL A 242 2.70 46.43 5.02
CA VAL A 242 2.52 47.01 3.69
C VAL A 242 1.53 48.17 3.74
N GLU A 243 0.48 48.11 4.55
CA GLU A 243 -0.47 49.19 4.77
C GLU A 243 0.20 50.37 5.47
N ALA A 244 1.02 50.13 6.51
CA ALA A 244 1.82 51.16 7.14
C ALA A 244 2.87 51.80 6.20
N GLU A 245 3.45 51.01 5.28
CA GLU A 245 4.34 51.54 4.23
C GLU A 245 3.55 52.32 3.16
N LEU A 246 2.37 51.83 2.76
CA LEU A 246 1.46 52.54 1.85
C LEU A 246 1.00 53.86 2.44
N ASP A 247 0.70 53.93 3.73
CA ASP A 247 0.29 55.18 4.38
C ASP A 247 1.47 56.15 4.53
N LYS A 248 2.69 55.65 4.73
CA LYS A 248 3.91 56.49 4.64
C LYS A 248 4.10 57.03 3.22
N LEU A 249 3.94 56.18 2.21
CA LEU A 249 4.07 56.59 0.81
C LEU A 249 2.96 57.57 0.42
N LYS A 250 1.71 57.38 0.87
CA LYS A 250 0.63 58.35 0.68
C LYS A 250 0.95 59.68 1.36
N ALA A 251 1.46 59.68 2.58
CA ALA A 251 1.85 60.92 3.26
C ALA A 251 3.02 61.63 2.53
N GLU A 252 3.94 60.86 1.93
CA GLU A 252 5.03 61.40 1.15
C GLU A 252 4.57 61.89 -0.24
N ASP A 253 3.63 61.19 -0.88
CA ASP A 253 2.95 61.63 -2.10
C ASP A 253 2.12 62.88 -1.83
N GLU A 254 1.38 62.98 -0.72
CA GLU A 254 0.66 64.20 -0.32
C GLU A 254 1.62 65.38 -0.10
N ARG A 255 2.82 65.11 0.47
CA ARG A 255 3.87 66.13 0.62
C ARG A 255 4.43 66.56 -0.73
N LEU A 256 4.72 65.61 -1.61
CA LEU A 256 5.23 65.86 -2.96
C LEU A 256 4.17 66.56 -3.83
N ASP A 257 2.90 66.21 -3.69
CA ASP A 257 1.77 66.87 -4.35
C ASP A 257 1.59 68.28 -3.81
N ALA A 258 1.79 68.52 -2.51
CA ALA A 258 1.79 69.87 -1.96
C ALA A 258 2.95 70.71 -2.52
N GLU A 259 4.15 70.15 -2.64
CA GLU A 259 5.31 70.81 -3.27
C GLU A 259 5.11 71.01 -4.80
N ALA A 260 4.53 70.02 -5.48
CA ALA A 260 4.19 70.07 -6.89
C ALA A 260 3.07 71.09 -7.15
N ASN A 261 2.09 71.20 -6.27
CA ASN A 261 1.04 72.21 -6.36
C ASN A 261 1.56 73.60 -6.04
N ALA A 262 2.49 73.75 -5.07
CA ALA A 262 3.14 75.03 -4.80
C ALA A 262 3.99 75.50 -6.00
N THR A 263 4.77 74.60 -6.59
CA THR A 263 5.53 74.89 -7.82
C THR A 263 4.62 75.11 -9.01
N LYS A 264 3.52 74.37 -9.14
CA LYS A 264 2.51 74.59 -10.19
C LYS A 264 1.79 75.91 -10.01
N GLU A 265 1.55 76.38 -8.79
CA GLU A 265 0.98 77.70 -8.53
C GLU A 265 1.97 78.81 -8.88
N ASP A 266 3.26 78.66 -8.54
CA ASP A 266 4.33 79.56 -9.00
C ASP A 266 4.43 79.59 -10.53
N HIS A 267 4.37 78.42 -11.17
CA HIS A 267 4.37 78.30 -12.63
C HIS A 267 3.07 78.83 -13.24
N ARG A 268 1.93 78.68 -12.59
CA ARG A 268 0.64 79.22 -13.01
C ARG A 268 0.63 80.73 -12.91
N GLN A 269 1.20 81.30 -11.85
CA GLN A 269 1.41 82.74 -11.69
C GLN A 269 2.31 83.28 -12.81
N GLN A 270 3.42 82.59 -13.11
CA GLN A 270 4.26 82.92 -14.27
C GLN A 270 3.50 82.76 -15.59
N LEU A 271 2.71 81.70 -15.76
CA LEU A 271 1.90 81.50 -16.96
C LEU A 271 0.81 82.55 -17.09
N GLU A 272 0.24 83.02 -15.98
CA GLU A 272 -0.77 84.08 -15.94
C GLU A 272 -0.14 85.43 -16.28
N ASP A 273 1.07 85.71 -15.81
CA ASP A 273 1.87 86.88 -16.23
C ASP A 273 2.20 86.80 -17.74
N HIS A 274 2.57 85.63 -18.24
CA HIS A 274 2.83 85.39 -19.66
C HIS A 274 1.54 85.40 -20.51
N LEU A 275 0.41 84.93 -19.98
CA LEU A 275 -0.90 84.95 -20.62
C LEU A 275 -1.46 86.36 -20.66
N ASN A 276 -1.25 87.17 -19.63
CA ASN A 276 -1.59 88.59 -19.64
C ASN A 276 -0.74 89.33 -20.69
N GLU A 277 0.53 88.98 -20.84
CA GLU A 277 1.39 89.53 -21.89
C GLU A 277 0.98 89.01 -23.29
N LEU A 278 0.61 87.74 -23.42
CA LEU A 278 0.11 87.15 -24.68
C LEU A 278 -1.27 87.69 -25.05
N GLN A 279 -2.17 87.88 -24.10
CA GLN A 279 -3.51 88.45 -24.31
C GLN A 279 -3.39 89.93 -24.68
N ARG A 280 -2.44 90.67 -24.10
CA ARG A 280 -2.05 92.01 -24.60
C ARG A 280 -1.58 91.96 -26.06
N LEU A 281 -0.87 90.91 -26.46
CA LEU A 281 -0.38 90.71 -27.83
C LEU A 281 -1.45 90.15 -28.79
N GLU A 282 -2.43 89.40 -28.32
CA GLU A 282 -3.56 88.82 -29.08
C GLU A 282 -4.71 89.81 -29.27
N ASP A 283 -5.02 90.61 -28.24
CA ASP A 283 -5.95 91.75 -28.33
C ASP A 283 -5.43 92.80 -29.34
N ALA A 284 -4.12 92.82 -29.60
CA ALA A 284 -3.50 93.62 -30.64
C ALA A 284 -3.55 93.00 -32.06
N LYS A 285 -4.02 91.75 -32.23
CA LYS A 285 -3.88 91.02 -33.51
C LYS A 285 -5.14 90.31 -34.06
N VAL A 286 -6.17 89.95 -33.29
CA VAL A 286 -7.28 89.13 -33.83
C VAL A 286 -8.68 89.61 -33.39
N ASN A 287 -9.63 89.59 -34.33
CA ASN A 287 -11.03 89.96 -34.10
C ASN A 287 -11.84 88.77 -33.51
N MET A 288 -12.09 88.82 -32.19
CA MET A 288 -12.69 87.77 -31.35
C MET A 288 -14.08 87.29 -31.78
N ASP A 289 -14.85 88.09 -32.52
CA ASP A 289 -16.24 87.77 -32.90
C ASP A 289 -16.35 86.62 -33.91
N THR A 290 -15.27 86.34 -34.64
CA THR A 290 -15.22 85.25 -35.64
C THR A 290 -14.96 83.88 -35.02
N TRP A 291 -14.31 83.82 -33.85
CA TRP A 291 -13.91 82.57 -33.22
C TRP A 291 -15.05 81.97 -32.37
N ARG A 292 -15.78 82.80 -31.61
CA ARG A 292 -16.93 82.36 -30.80
C ARG A 292 -18.03 81.67 -31.61
N LYS A 293 -18.25 82.09 -32.87
CA LYS A 293 -19.23 81.46 -33.77
C LYS A 293 -18.88 80.02 -34.19
N GLY A 294 -17.61 79.61 -34.08
CA GLY A 294 -17.18 78.23 -34.38
C GLY A 294 -17.36 77.28 -33.20
N GLU A 295 -17.23 77.79 -31.97
CA GLU A 295 -17.32 77.01 -30.73
C GLU A 295 -18.77 76.62 -30.41
N ASP A 296 -19.70 77.55 -30.56
CA ASP A 296 -21.13 77.31 -30.34
C ASP A 296 -21.70 76.22 -31.26
N GLY A 297 -21.23 76.15 -32.52
CA GLY A 297 -21.68 75.16 -33.49
C GLY A 297 -21.16 73.73 -33.26
N MET A 298 -20.06 73.57 -32.51
CA MET A 298 -19.50 72.26 -32.17
C MET A 298 -20.17 71.66 -30.94
N SER A 299 -20.49 72.51 -29.95
CA SER A 299 -21.19 72.11 -28.73
C SER A 299 -22.60 71.60 -29.00
N GLU A 300 -23.33 72.23 -29.93
CA GLU A 300 -24.68 71.81 -30.32
C GLU A 300 -24.72 70.41 -30.96
N ARG A 301 -23.65 70.04 -31.69
CA ARG A 301 -23.57 68.77 -32.42
C ARG A 301 -23.30 67.59 -31.48
N ILE A 302 -22.47 67.79 -30.45
CA ILE A 302 -22.15 66.76 -29.43
C ILE A 302 -23.38 66.43 -28.58
N THR A 303 -24.17 67.45 -28.21
CA THR A 303 -25.36 67.26 -27.37
C THR A 303 -26.45 66.44 -28.08
N GLN A 304 -26.56 66.54 -29.41
CA GLN A 304 -27.53 65.75 -30.19
C GLN A 304 -27.13 64.27 -30.33
N GLU A 305 -25.84 63.98 -30.48
CA GLU A 305 -25.36 62.60 -30.60
C GLU A 305 -25.49 61.81 -29.29
N LEU A 306 -25.30 62.47 -28.13
CA LEU A 306 -25.46 61.85 -26.82
C LEU A 306 -26.93 61.49 -26.50
N ALA A 307 -27.87 62.34 -26.90
CA ALA A 307 -29.31 62.08 -26.72
C ALA A 307 -29.79 60.88 -27.55
N ALA A 308 -29.30 60.73 -28.78
CA ALA A 308 -29.64 59.61 -29.66
C ALA A 308 -29.08 58.27 -29.14
N PHE A 309 -27.94 58.30 -28.44
CA PHE A 309 -27.34 57.10 -27.85
C PHE A 309 -28.11 56.59 -26.63
N ASN A 310 -28.50 57.48 -25.70
CA ASN A 310 -29.28 57.10 -24.52
C ASN A 310 -30.65 56.49 -24.89
N GLN A 311 -31.31 57.01 -25.93
CA GLN A 311 -32.60 56.49 -26.37
C GLN A 311 -32.51 55.06 -26.93
N ARG A 312 -31.39 54.68 -27.55
CA ARG A 312 -31.16 53.30 -28.02
C ARG A 312 -30.89 52.34 -26.86
N PHE A 313 -30.14 52.79 -25.86
CA PHE A 313 -29.80 51.98 -24.70
C PHE A 313 -31.03 51.61 -23.85
N GLU A 314 -31.94 52.57 -23.62
CA GLU A 314 -33.19 52.32 -22.89
C GLU A 314 -34.10 51.32 -23.64
N SER A 315 -34.15 51.41 -24.98
CA SER A 315 -34.98 50.51 -25.80
C SER A 315 -34.51 49.06 -25.80
N GLU A 316 -33.20 48.80 -25.70
CA GLU A 316 -32.67 47.43 -25.60
C GLU A 316 -32.87 46.84 -24.20
N GLN A 317 -32.73 47.67 -23.15
CA GLN A 317 -32.93 47.23 -21.77
C GLN A 317 -34.38 46.76 -21.54
N GLU A 318 -35.36 47.51 -22.07
CA GLU A 318 -36.78 47.17 -21.98
C GLU A 318 -37.13 45.90 -22.79
N HIS A 319 -36.48 45.70 -23.95
CA HIS A 319 -36.65 44.48 -24.76
C HIS A 319 -36.13 43.23 -24.03
N THR A 320 -34.97 43.32 -23.37
CA THR A 320 -34.42 42.20 -22.58
C THR A 320 -35.23 41.88 -21.33
N ALA A 321 -35.74 42.89 -20.62
CA ALA A 321 -36.60 42.69 -19.45
C ALA A 321 -37.92 41.99 -19.81
N THR A 322 -38.51 42.35 -20.96
CA THR A 322 -39.75 41.74 -21.44
C THR A 322 -39.55 40.28 -21.85
N ARG A 323 -38.38 39.93 -22.42
CA ARG A 323 -38.06 38.55 -22.82
C ARG A 323 -37.87 37.61 -21.63
N LEU A 324 -37.23 38.09 -20.56
CA LEU A 324 -37.03 37.32 -19.32
C LEU A 324 -38.35 37.06 -18.59
N LEU A 325 -39.28 38.02 -18.58
CA LEU A 325 -40.60 37.84 -17.99
C LEU A 325 -41.45 36.81 -18.76
N GLN A 326 -41.34 36.80 -20.09
CA GLN A 326 -42.05 35.83 -20.94
C GLN A 326 -41.50 34.40 -20.79
N GLU A 327 -40.18 34.22 -20.65
CA GLU A 327 -39.59 32.90 -20.38
C GLU A 327 -39.95 32.36 -18.98
N ALA A 328 -40.02 33.22 -17.96
CA ALA A 328 -40.44 32.82 -16.62
C ALA A 328 -41.90 32.33 -16.59
N GLN A 329 -42.81 33.03 -17.27
CA GLN A 329 -44.22 32.63 -17.36
C GLN A 329 -44.45 31.38 -18.23
N ALA A 330 -43.59 31.13 -19.22
CA ALA A 330 -43.65 29.91 -20.03
C ALA A 330 -43.25 28.67 -19.22
N ARG A 331 -42.25 28.77 -18.35
CA ARG A 331 -41.82 27.66 -17.46
C ARG A 331 -42.87 27.31 -16.42
N GLU A 332 -43.50 28.33 -15.81
CA GLU A 332 -44.56 28.10 -14.81
C GLU A 332 -45.80 27.42 -15.42
N LYS A 333 -46.15 27.71 -16.67
CA LYS A 333 -47.23 26.99 -17.37
C LYS A 333 -46.88 25.54 -17.68
N HIS A 334 -45.63 25.28 -18.07
CA HIS A 334 -45.17 23.94 -18.41
C HIS A 334 -45.10 23.01 -17.18
N ASP A 335 -44.71 23.55 -16.02
CA ASP A 335 -44.67 22.80 -14.76
C ASP A 335 -46.08 22.47 -14.22
N ASN A 336 -47.04 23.38 -14.41
CA ASN A 336 -48.44 23.14 -14.04
C ASN A 336 -49.13 22.11 -14.95
N GLU A 337 -48.77 22.03 -16.24
CA GLU A 337 -49.27 21.00 -17.16
C GLU A 337 -48.75 19.60 -16.84
N ILE A 338 -47.46 19.48 -16.46
CA ILE A 338 -46.86 18.21 -16.06
C ILE A 338 -47.49 17.68 -14.75
N SER A 339 -47.73 18.58 -13.79
CA SER A 339 -48.37 18.22 -12.52
C SER A 339 -49.82 17.74 -12.71
N LYS A 340 -50.56 18.33 -13.66
CA LYS A 340 -51.93 17.92 -14.01
C LYS A 340 -51.97 16.55 -14.72
N LEU A 341 -51.05 16.29 -15.64
CA LEU A 341 -50.97 15.01 -16.38
C LEU A 341 -50.59 13.83 -15.47
N LEU A 342 -49.77 14.05 -14.45
CA LEU A 342 -49.42 13.03 -13.45
C LEU A 342 -50.57 12.73 -12.47
N GLY A 343 -51.39 13.73 -12.13
CA GLY A 343 -52.59 13.54 -11.32
C GLY A 343 -53.70 12.75 -12.03
N GLU A 344 -53.95 13.05 -13.31
CA GLU A 344 -55.02 12.41 -14.09
C GLU A 344 -54.70 10.96 -14.50
N THR A 345 -53.42 10.61 -14.65
CA THR A 345 -53.00 9.23 -14.97
C THR A 345 -53.03 8.29 -13.76
N THR A 346 -52.82 8.82 -12.55
CA THR A 346 -52.84 8.03 -11.31
C THR A 346 -54.26 7.65 -10.88
N ILE A 347 -55.25 8.52 -11.13
CA ILE A 347 -56.66 8.25 -10.76
C ILE A 347 -57.31 7.24 -11.72
N ARG A 348 -56.96 7.24 -13.02
CA ARG A 348 -57.52 6.29 -14.00
C ARG A 348 -57.06 4.85 -13.77
N LEU A 349 -55.82 4.65 -13.30
CA LEU A 349 -55.30 3.30 -13.05
C LEU A 349 -55.97 2.61 -11.86
N ASP A 350 -56.41 3.39 -10.86
CA ASP A 350 -57.00 2.88 -9.62
C ASP A 350 -58.52 2.58 -9.77
N GLU A 351 -59.20 3.25 -10.72
CA GLU A 351 -60.61 3.00 -11.05
C GLU A 351 -60.82 1.77 -11.95
N ASP A 352 -59.88 1.48 -12.87
CA ASP A 352 -59.99 0.33 -13.78
C ASP A 352 -59.69 -1.01 -13.09
N ILE A 353 -58.84 -1.01 -12.05
CA ILE A 353 -58.53 -2.23 -11.26
C ILE A 353 -59.70 -2.63 -10.36
N ARG A 354 -60.49 -1.68 -9.83
CA ARG A 354 -61.64 -1.98 -8.96
C ARG A 354 -62.84 -2.52 -9.73
N LYS A 355 -63.07 -2.08 -10.97
CA LYS A 355 -64.21 -2.54 -11.79
C LYS A 355 -64.06 -3.98 -12.26
N LEU A 356 -62.84 -4.43 -12.56
CA LEU A 356 -62.56 -5.82 -12.96
C LEU A 356 -62.75 -6.82 -11.82
N LEU A 357 -62.50 -6.42 -10.57
CA LEU A 357 -62.61 -7.31 -9.40
C LEU A 357 -64.06 -7.58 -8.96
N ASP A 358 -64.95 -6.59 -9.11
CA ASP A 358 -66.37 -6.70 -8.70
C ASP A 358 -67.24 -7.49 -9.71
N GLU A 359 -66.79 -7.61 -10.96
CA GLU A 359 -67.53 -8.31 -12.01
C GLU A 359 -67.34 -9.84 -11.96
N ASP A 360 -66.17 -10.31 -11.54
CA ASP A 360 -65.85 -11.74 -11.38
C ASP A 360 -66.50 -12.37 -10.13
N ILE A 361 -66.69 -11.60 -9.06
CA ILE A 361 -67.34 -12.07 -7.81
C ILE A 361 -68.85 -12.31 -8.03
N ARG A 362 -69.51 -11.55 -8.91
CA ARG A 362 -70.95 -11.73 -9.20
C ARG A 362 -71.24 -12.95 -10.07
N LYS A 363 -70.37 -13.30 -11.01
CA LYS A 363 -70.56 -14.51 -11.86
C LYS A 363 -70.51 -15.80 -11.03
N LEU A 364 -69.58 -15.90 -10.09
CA LEU A 364 -69.37 -17.11 -9.30
C LEU A 364 -70.57 -17.45 -8.38
N ASN A 365 -71.33 -16.46 -7.92
CA ASN A 365 -72.42 -16.65 -6.97
C ASN A 365 -73.74 -17.09 -7.64
N THR A 366 -73.87 -16.88 -8.95
CA THR A 366 -75.11 -17.17 -9.69
C THR A 366 -75.17 -18.64 -10.16
N ASP A 367 -74.01 -19.25 -10.43
CA ASP A 367 -73.91 -20.62 -10.94
C ASP A 367 -74.09 -21.70 -9.84
N LEU A 368 -73.82 -21.36 -8.58
CA LEU A 368 -73.91 -22.29 -7.44
C LEU A 368 -75.37 -22.56 -7.01
N GLN A 369 -76.27 -21.60 -7.23
CA GLN A 369 -77.63 -21.64 -6.69
C GLN A 369 -78.61 -22.43 -7.58
N ALA A 370 -78.31 -22.57 -8.88
CA ALA A 370 -79.15 -23.29 -9.83
C ALA A 370 -78.96 -24.83 -9.79
N GLY A 371 -77.81 -25.32 -9.32
CA GLY A 371 -77.50 -26.76 -9.28
C GLY A 371 -78.19 -27.54 -8.16
N LEU A 372 -78.60 -26.87 -7.07
CA LEU A 372 -79.13 -27.53 -5.87
C LEU A 372 -80.63 -27.87 -5.94
N GLN A 373 -81.41 -27.20 -6.79
CA GLN A 373 -82.87 -27.41 -6.85
C GLN A 373 -83.30 -28.60 -7.72
N LEU A 374 -82.45 -29.07 -8.63
CA LEU A 374 -82.82 -30.10 -9.61
C LEU A 374 -82.65 -31.54 -9.08
N ALA A 375 -81.94 -31.72 -7.95
CA ALA A 375 -81.64 -33.02 -7.36
C ALA A 375 -82.73 -33.54 -6.38
N ASP A 376 -83.56 -32.66 -5.83
CA ASP A 376 -84.53 -32.99 -4.78
C ASP A 376 -85.81 -33.66 -5.32
N GLU A 377 -86.21 -33.32 -6.54
CA GLU A 377 -87.49 -33.77 -7.12
C GLU A 377 -87.45 -35.21 -7.67
N GLN A 378 -86.28 -35.75 -8.00
CA GLN A 378 -86.16 -37.10 -8.58
C GLN A 378 -86.17 -38.24 -7.54
N LEU A 379 -86.03 -37.92 -6.25
CA LEU A 379 -85.85 -38.90 -5.17
C LEU A 379 -87.16 -39.35 -4.49
N GLN A 380 -88.26 -38.59 -4.66
CA GLN A 380 -89.54 -38.92 -4.04
C GLN A 380 -90.36 -39.97 -4.81
N ALA A 381 -90.21 -40.07 -6.13
CA ALA A 381 -91.06 -40.93 -6.96
C ALA A 381 -90.68 -42.43 -6.88
N SER A 382 -89.40 -42.76 -6.71
CA SER A 382 -88.92 -44.16 -6.65
C SER A 382 -89.14 -44.85 -5.30
N ARG A 383 -89.62 -44.12 -4.28
CA ARG A 383 -89.67 -44.57 -2.88
C ARG A 383 -90.95 -45.33 -2.50
N THR A 384 -92.05 -45.08 -3.20
CA THR A 384 -93.37 -45.62 -2.84
C THR A 384 -93.66 -47.00 -3.44
N GLU A 385 -93.09 -47.31 -4.60
CA GLU A 385 -93.41 -48.54 -5.35
C GLU A 385 -92.53 -49.74 -4.95
N LEU A 386 -91.34 -49.48 -4.38
CA LEU A 386 -90.41 -50.50 -3.91
C LEU A 386 -90.74 -51.00 -2.48
N SER A 387 -91.47 -50.20 -1.69
CA SER A 387 -91.70 -50.41 -0.25
C SER A 387 -92.52 -51.68 0.05
N THR A 388 -93.54 -51.97 -0.75
CA THR A 388 -94.51 -53.04 -0.48
C THR A 388 -94.03 -54.44 -0.88
N SER A 389 -93.19 -54.54 -1.91
CA SER A 389 -92.64 -55.83 -2.38
C SER A 389 -91.38 -56.26 -1.63
N ILE A 390 -90.65 -55.28 -1.07
CA ILE A 390 -89.48 -55.49 -0.22
C ILE A 390 -89.87 -56.03 1.15
N HIS A 391 -90.96 -55.56 1.77
CA HIS A 391 -91.29 -55.86 3.17
C HIS A 391 -91.35 -57.37 3.49
N ASP A 392 -91.95 -58.17 2.60
CA ASP A 392 -92.17 -59.60 2.86
C ASP A 392 -90.92 -60.46 2.64
N LYS A 393 -90.04 -60.09 1.68
CA LYS A 393 -88.75 -60.77 1.50
C LYS A 393 -87.69 -60.28 2.49
N VAL A 394 -87.76 -59.00 2.86
CA VAL A 394 -86.88 -58.39 3.86
C VAL A 394 -87.10 -59.02 5.22
N SER A 395 -88.32 -59.27 5.69
CA SER A 395 -88.47 -59.85 7.04
C SER A 395 -87.79 -61.23 7.22
N SER A 396 -87.73 -62.05 6.16
CA SER A 396 -87.05 -63.36 6.20
C SER A 396 -85.53 -63.27 6.00
N LEU A 397 -85.07 -62.27 5.25
CA LEU A 397 -83.65 -61.97 5.08
C LEU A 397 -83.10 -61.23 6.29
N ASP A 398 -83.84 -60.29 6.88
CA ASP A 398 -83.53 -59.54 8.11
C ASP A 398 -83.09 -60.50 9.19
N LYS A 399 -83.91 -61.51 9.51
CA LYS A 399 -83.56 -62.43 10.60
C LYS A 399 -82.25 -63.20 10.36
N LYS A 400 -81.96 -63.55 9.11
CA LYS A 400 -80.75 -64.29 8.73
C LYS A 400 -79.54 -63.38 8.53
N THR A 401 -79.79 -62.11 8.22
CA THR A 401 -78.79 -61.06 8.05
C THR A 401 -78.43 -60.46 9.40
N ASP A 402 -79.38 -60.33 10.33
CA ASP A 402 -79.18 -59.94 11.74
C ASP A 402 -78.32 -60.96 12.48
N ASP A 403 -78.57 -62.26 12.32
CA ASP A 403 -77.72 -63.28 12.97
C ASP A 403 -76.28 -63.24 12.42
N ARG A 404 -76.12 -62.99 11.12
CA ARG A 404 -74.80 -62.83 10.49
C ARG A 404 -74.15 -61.50 10.83
N MET A 405 -74.90 -60.40 10.82
CA MET A 405 -74.42 -59.07 11.17
C MET A 405 -74.04 -59.04 12.64
N SER A 406 -74.84 -59.59 13.55
CA SER A 406 -74.51 -59.70 14.97
C SER A 406 -73.23 -60.51 15.21
N ALA A 407 -73.02 -61.61 14.48
CA ALA A 407 -71.76 -62.36 14.54
C ALA A 407 -70.57 -61.58 13.92
N THR A 408 -70.82 -60.78 12.90
CA THR A 408 -69.79 -59.96 12.24
C THR A 408 -69.46 -58.74 13.09
N ASP A 409 -70.45 -58.10 13.73
CA ASP A 409 -70.35 -56.99 14.67
C ASP A 409 -69.63 -57.42 15.93
N ALA A 410 -69.88 -58.64 16.44
CA ALA A 410 -69.10 -59.19 17.55
C ALA A 410 -67.61 -59.37 17.17
N ASN A 411 -67.32 -59.79 15.93
CA ASN A 411 -65.96 -59.94 15.43
C ASN A 411 -65.29 -58.59 15.13
N ILE A 412 -66.04 -57.63 14.57
CA ILE A 412 -65.59 -56.25 14.33
C ILE A 412 -65.33 -55.57 15.68
N ALA A 413 -66.24 -55.65 16.65
CA ALA A 413 -66.04 -55.10 17.99
C ALA A 413 -64.83 -55.73 18.69
N SER A 414 -64.60 -57.03 18.52
CA SER A 414 -63.39 -57.69 19.03
C SER A 414 -62.11 -57.19 18.35
N LYS A 415 -62.13 -57.00 17.03
CA LYS A 415 -60.99 -56.47 16.26
C LYS A 415 -60.76 -54.99 16.51
N ASP A 416 -61.79 -54.18 16.64
CA ASP A 416 -61.73 -52.77 17.00
C ASP A 416 -61.19 -52.61 18.41
N ALA A 417 -61.62 -53.43 19.38
CA ALA A 417 -61.03 -53.44 20.71
C ALA A 417 -59.53 -53.80 20.68
N ALA A 418 -59.13 -54.76 19.84
CA ALA A 418 -57.72 -55.11 19.66
C ALA A 418 -56.91 -54.02 18.93
N ILE A 419 -57.52 -53.32 17.97
CA ILE A 419 -56.89 -52.20 17.26
C ILE A 419 -56.75 -51.01 18.19
N HIS A 420 -57.78 -50.66 18.97
CA HIS A 420 -57.72 -49.61 19.97
C HIS A 420 -56.67 -49.91 21.03
N SER A 421 -56.60 -51.15 21.53
CA SER A 421 -55.53 -51.55 22.44
C SER A 421 -54.13 -51.36 21.83
N LYS A 422 -53.93 -51.75 20.56
CA LYS A 422 -52.64 -51.53 19.88
C LYS A 422 -52.36 -50.04 19.61
N LEU A 423 -53.40 -49.26 19.31
CA LEU A 423 -53.29 -47.82 19.08
C LEU A 423 -52.90 -47.10 20.37
N ASP A 424 -53.48 -47.51 21.49
CA ASP A 424 -53.14 -47.01 22.83
C ASP A 424 -51.69 -47.39 23.19
N ASP A 425 -51.27 -48.63 22.93
CA ASP A 425 -49.88 -49.06 23.12
C ASP A 425 -48.90 -48.25 22.25
N PHE A 426 -49.24 -48.00 20.98
CA PHE A 426 -48.44 -47.16 20.10
C PHE A 426 -48.41 -45.70 20.56
N SER A 427 -49.54 -45.17 21.02
CA SER A 427 -49.64 -43.82 21.56
C SER A 427 -48.77 -43.68 22.82
N GLN A 428 -48.84 -44.63 23.75
CA GLN A 428 -48.00 -44.66 24.95
C GLN A 428 -46.52 -44.75 24.61
N ASN A 429 -46.13 -45.63 23.68
CA ASN A 429 -44.75 -45.73 23.21
C ASN A 429 -44.26 -44.45 22.56
N THR A 430 -45.11 -43.79 21.79
CA THR A 430 -44.80 -42.50 21.14
C THR A 430 -44.60 -41.40 22.18
N ILE A 431 -45.50 -41.30 23.16
CA ILE A 431 -45.39 -40.36 24.29
C ILE A 431 -44.11 -40.62 25.10
N ALA A 432 -43.80 -41.88 25.40
CA ALA A 432 -42.58 -42.24 26.12
C ALA A 432 -41.31 -41.86 25.35
N THR A 433 -41.32 -42.04 24.02
CA THR A 433 -40.20 -41.67 23.15
C THR A 433 -40.02 -40.15 23.11
N PHE A 434 -41.10 -39.38 22.96
CA PHE A 434 -41.03 -37.92 22.98
C PHE A 434 -40.58 -37.37 24.32
N LYS A 435 -41.07 -37.94 25.43
CA LYS A 435 -40.64 -37.55 26.78
C LYS A 435 -39.14 -37.82 27.00
N SER A 436 -38.64 -38.97 26.56
CA SER A 436 -37.20 -39.28 26.61
C SER A 436 -36.37 -38.34 25.73
N LEU A 437 -36.90 -37.93 24.57
CA LEU A 437 -36.24 -36.98 23.68
C LEU A 437 -36.16 -35.57 24.32
N ASP A 438 -37.25 -35.14 24.95
CA ASP A 438 -37.37 -33.86 25.65
C ASP A 438 -36.39 -33.78 26.83
N GLU A 439 -36.36 -34.81 27.68
CA GLU A 439 -35.40 -34.92 28.79
C GLU A 439 -33.93 -34.87 28.29
N ARG A 440 -33.65 -35.45 27.13
CA ARG A 440 -32.30 -35.40 26.51
C ARG A 440 -31.96 -34.02 25.98
N LEU A 441 -32.93 -33.30 25.42
CA LEU A 441 -32.74 -31.93 24.92
C LEU A 441 -32.50 -30.97 26.09
N ASP A 442 -33.26 -31.10 27.17
CA ASP A 442 -33.07 -30.29 28.38
C ASP A 442 -31.68 -30.50 29.00
N GLU A 443 -31.20 -31.73 29.08
CA GLU A 443 -29.85 -32.00 29.60
C GLU A 443 -28.77 -31.42 28.69
N MET A 444 -28.95 -31.47 27.37
CA MET A 444 -28.04 -30.85 26.41
C MET A 444 -27.99 -29.33 26.58
N VAL A 445 -29.14 -28.69 26.75
CA VAL A 445 -29.24 -27.24 27.03
C VAL A 445 -28.56 -26.89 28.35
N ARG A 446 -28.71 -27.73 29.38
CA ARG A 446 -28.06 -27.53 30.69
C ARG A 446 -26.53 -27.57 30.56
N VAL A 447 -26.00 -28.55 29.84
CA VAL A 447 -24.54 -28.69 29.61
C VAL A 447 -24.00 -27.52 28.81
N GLU A 448 -24.66 -27.10 27.73
CA GLU A 448 -24.22 -25.96 26.92
C GLU A 448 -24.28 -24.63 27.68
N ARG A 449 -25.30 -24.42 28.53
CA ARG A 449 -25.33 -23.25 29.43
C ARG A 449 -24.15 -23.23 30.41
N ALA A 450 -23.80 -24.37 30.99
CA ALA A 450 -22.65 -24.47 31.90
C ALA A 450 -21.32 -24.19 31.16
N ARG A 451 -21.18 -24.71 29.93
CA ARG A 451 -20.02 -24.45 29.06
C ARG A 451 -19.90 -22.97 28.71
N LEU A 452 -20.99 -22.33 28.28
CA LEU A 452 -21.01 -20.90 27.96
C LEU A 452 -20.65 -20.05 29.18
N GLY A 453 -21.15 -20.39 30.37
CA GLY A 453 -20.81 -19.69 31.60
C GLY A 453 -19.35 -19.85 32.03
N ALA A 454 -18.68 -20.94 31.65
CA ALA A 454 -17.23 -21.10 31.86
C ALA A 454 -16.44 -20.23 30.88
N ILE A 455 -16.82 -20.25 29.60
CA ILE A 455 -16.20 -19.41 28.54
C ILE A 455 -16.30 -17.93 28.90
N GLU A 456 -17.45 -17.47 29.39
CA GLU A 456 -17.65 -16.07 29.78
C GLU A 456 -16.73 -15.66 30.95
N ARG A 457 -16.57 -16.54 31.95
CA ARG A 457 -15.64 -16.32 33.06
C ARG A 457 -14.20 -16.21 32.58
N ASP A 458 -13.75 -17.17 31.77
CA ASP A 458 -12.39 -17.20 31.24
C ASP A 458 -12.12 -15.97 30.36
N LEU A 459 -13.07 -15.55 29.53
CA LEU A 459 -12.98 -14.34 28.73
C LEU A 459 -12.80 -13.09 29.61
N SER A 460 -13.54 -13.00 30.72
CA SER A 460 -13.46 -11.87 31.64
C SER A 460 -12.10 -11.80 32.37
N GLU A 461 -11.56 -12.93 32.80
CA GLU A 461 -10.24 -13.04 33.45
C GLU A 461 -9.11 -12.73 32.46
N THR A 462 -9.22 -13.23 31.23
CA THR A 462 -8.23 -12.96 30.19
C THR A 462 -8.23 -11.49 29.78
N SER A 463 -9.41 -10.88 29.66
CA SER A 463 -9.57 -9.45 29.36
C SER A 463 -8.97 -8.54 30.42
N THR A 464 -9.14 -8.87 31.70
CA THR A 464 -8.56 -8.10 32.82
C THR A 464 -7.04 -8.24 32.87
N LYS A 465 -6.51 -9.44 32.63
CA LYS A 465 -5.07 -9.68 32.52
C LYS A 465 -4.43 -8.88 31.38
N ILE A 466 -4.99 -8.95 30.17
CA ILE A 466 -4.49 -8.21 29.00
C ILE A 466 -4.50 -6.70 29.27
N ARG A 467 -5.57 -6.17 29.86
CA ARG A 467 -5.62 -4.75 30.26
C ARG A 467 -4.46 -4.40 31.18
N SER A 468 -4.20 -5.19 32.21
CA SER A 468 -3.10 -4.92 33.15
C SER A 468 -1.72 -4.93 32.48
N GLU A 469 -1.48 -5.86 31.55
CA GLU A 469 -0.22 -5.95 30.81
C GLU A 469 -0.03 -4.79 29.83
N CYS A 470 -1.11 -4.34 29.17
CA CYS A 470 -1.07 -3.15 28.32
C CYS A 470 -0.77 -1.89 29.11
N TRP A 471 -1.40 -1.69 30.28
CA TRP A 471 -1.08 -0.57 31.17
C TRP A 471 0.39 -0.56 31.60
N ALA A 472 0.94 -1.73 31.96
CA ALA A 472 2.35 -1.84 32.31
C ALA A 472 3.30 -1.51 31.14
N LYS A 473 2.94 -1.86 29.90
CA LYS A 473 3.72 -1.51 28.71
C LYS A 473 3.63 -0.01 28.38
N ILE A 474 2.43 0.58 28.48
CA ILE A 474 2.23 2.02 28.27
C ILE A 474 3.09 2.81 29.27
N GLU A 475 3.11 2.39 30.54
CA GLU A 475 3.89 3.08 31.57
C GLU A 475 5.41 3.00 31.32
N ARG A 476 5.91 1.87 30.82
CA ARG A 476 7.32 1.75 30.41
C ARG A 476 7.65 2.69 29.26
N VAL A 477 6.83 2.68 28.20
CA VAL A 477 7.03 3.55 27.04
C VAL A 477 7.00 5.02 27.45
N ARG A 478 6.06 5.40 28.32
CA ARG A 478 5.99 6.74 28.89
C ARG A 478 7.27 7.11 29.64
N THR A 479 7.77 6.21 30.49
CA THR A 479 9.02 6.42 31.25
C THR A 479 10.22 6.61 30.30
N ASP A 480 10.31 5.82 29.23
CA ASP A 480 11.36 5.93 28.23
C ASP A 480 11.29 7.27 27.47
N TYR A 481 10.08 7.73 27.12
CA TYR A 481 9.87 9.04 26.50
C TYR A 481 10.24 10.19 27.45
N GLU A 482 9.89 10.11 28.73
CA GLU A 482 10.26 11.13 29.73
C GLU A 482 11.79 11.20 29.91
N GLN A 483 12.49 10.06 29.88
CA GLN A 483 13.95 10.00 29.92
C GLN A 483 14.61 10.59 28.67
N GLU A 484 14.09 10.26 27.48
CA GLU A 484 14.62 10.77 26.22
C GLU A 484 14.36 12.28 26.09
N ALA A 485 13.20 12.76 26.53
CA ALA A 485 12.91 14.19 26.60
C ALA A 485 13.91 14.91 27.53
N ALA A 486 14.17 14.36 28.72
CA ALA A 486 15.17 14.92 29.64
C ALA A 486 16.59 14.93 29.06
N ARG A 487 16.96 13.90 28.27
CA ARG A 487 18.23 13.85 27.55
C ARG A 487 18.33 14.95 26.50
N LEU A 488 17.29 15.14 25.70
CA LEU A 488 17.24 16.16 24.65
C LEU A 488 17.27 17.59 25.24
N ASP A 489 16.60 17.81 26.38
CA ASP A 489 16.68 19.09 27.09
C ASP A 489 18.10 19.39 27.58
N ALA A 490 18.83 18.38 28.07
CA ALA A 490 20.23 18.52 28.45
C ALA A 490 21.13 18.83 27.23
N ASP A 491 20.95 18.11 26.13
CA ASP A 491 21.68 18.34 24.87
C ASP A 491 21.42 19.76 24.32
N LEU A 492 20.18 20.26 24.42
CA LEU A 492 19.82 21.62 24.02
C LEU A 492 20.47 22.67 24.94
N GLY A 493 20.51 22.41 26.25
CA GLY A 493 21.22 23.25 27.22
C GLY A 493 22.72 23.37 26.91
N ASP A 494 23.37 22.25 26.59
CA ASP A 494 24.78 22.20 26.17
C ASP A 494 25.01 22.98 24.86
N LEU A 495 24.08 22.89 23.92
CA LEU A 495 24.14 23.64 22.67
C LEU A 495 24.04 25.15 22.90
N HIS A 496 23.13 25.59 23.78
CA HIS A 496 23.04 27.00 24.16
C HIS A 496 24.32 27.49 24.86
N MET A 497 24.90 26.70 25.76
CA MET A 497 26.19 27.06 26.38
C MET A 497 27.30 27.19 25.34
N LYS A 498 27.41 26.27 24.37
CA LYS A 498 28.39 26.35 23.28
C LYS A 498 28.17 27.58 22.41
N HIS A 499 26.92 27.89 22.09
CA HIS A 499 26.57 29.09 21.34
C HIS A 499 26.98 30.36 22.10
N ASP A 500 26.74 30.42 23.41
CA ASP A 500 27.13 31.56 24.24
C ASP A 500 28.66 31.71 24.36
N VAL A 501 29.40 30.60 24.51
CA VAL A 501 30.87 30.62 24.46
C VAL A 501 31.36 31.12 23.10
N THR A 502 30.80 30.63 22.01
CA THR A 502 31.15 31.08 20.65
C THR A 502 30.85 32.57 20.48
N LYS A 503 29.72 33.05 21.00
CA LYS A 503 29.35 34.47 21.00
C LYS A 503 30.33 35.31 21.82
N GLN A 504 30.77 34.83 22.98
CA GLN A 504 31.80 35.48 23.78
C GLN A 504 33.14 35.54 23.03
N GLU A 505 33.55 34.46 22.37
CA GLU A 505 34.76 34.42 21.54
C GLU A 505 34.68 35.42 20.38
N ILE A 506 33.55 35.47 19.67
CA ILE A 506 33.32 36.44 18.59
C ILE A 506 33.43 37.88 19.13
N ASN A 507 32.77 38.17 20.26
CA ASN A 507 32.84 39.49 20.87
C ASN A 507 34.28 39.84 21.31
N PHE A 508 35.03 38.86 21.83
CA PHE A 508 36.44 39.03 22.16
C PHE A 508 37.29 39.36 20.93
N PHE A 509 37.12 38.62 19.83
CA PHE A 509 37.82 38.90 18.57
C PHE A 509 37.45 40.27 17.99
N GLN A 510 36.18 40.65 18.04
CA GLN A 510 35.74 41.98 17.61
C GLN A 510 36.35 43.09 18.47
N SER A 511 36.40 42.92 19.80
CA SER A 511 37.05 43.87 20.70
C SER A 511 38.54 44.01 20.39
N ARG A 512 39.23 42.89 20.14
CA ARG A 512 40.66 42.89 19.84
C ARG A 512 40.97 43.49 18.47
N LEU A 513 40.13 43.24 17.47
CA LEU A 513 40.21 43.90 16.15
C LEU A 513 40.02 45.41 16.27
N LYS A 514 39.07 45.86 17.08
CA LYS A 514 38.85 47.28 17.35
C LYS A 514 40.06 47.91 18.04
N GLU A 515 40.62 47.25 19.06
CA GLU A 515 41.82 47.72 19.76
C GLU A 515 43.02 47.81 18.80
N GLN A 516 43.21 46.81 17.93
CA GLN A 516 44.26 46.84 16.92
C GLN A 516 44.07 47.98 15.92
N LYS A 517 42.82 48.20 15.46
CA LYS A 517 42.47 49.32 14.59
C LYS A 517 42.80 50.66 15.25
N ASP A 518 42.33 50.88 16.48
CA ASP A 518 42.58 52.11 17.25
C ASP A 518 44.08 52.32 17.48
N TRP A 519 44.84 51.24 17.72
CA TRP A 519 46.29 51.29 17.84
C TRP A 519 46.97 51.71 16.53
N THR A 520 46.60 51.11 15.39
CA THR A 520 47.12 51.53 14.08
C THR A 520 46.75 52.98 13.74
N GLU A 521 45.56 53.44 14.11
CA GLU A 521 45.14 54.82 13.90
C GLU A 521 45.95 55.81 14.76
N ARG A 522 46.27 55.43 16.01
CA ARG A 522 47.22 56.19 16.85
C ARG A 522 48.62 56.23 16.24
N GLN A 523 49.13 55.10 15.74
CA GLN A 523 50.44 55.07 15.08
C GLN A 523 50.48 55.93 13.82
N LEU A 524 49.44 55.89 12.99
CA LEU A 524 49.33 56.74 11.80
C LEU A 524 49.25 58.22 12.15
N THR A 525 48.54 58.58 13.22
CA THR A 525 48.44 59.98 13.68
C THR A 525 49.74 60.46 14.32
N GLU A 526 50.44 59.64 15.09
CA GLU A 526 51.80 59.89 15.60
C GLU A 526 52.79 60.07 14.44
N GLN A 527 52.77 59.19 13.44
CA GLN A 527 53.62 59.30 12.27
C GLN A 527 53.29 60.56 11.44
N ALA A 528 52.01 60.87 11.26
CA ALA A 528 51.58 62.08 10.54
C ALA A 528 51.95 63.38 11.28
N THR A 529 51.97 63.38 12.61
CA THR A 529 52.43 64.52 13.41
C THR A 529 53.95 64.63 13.39
N ALA A 530 54.68 63.52 13.50
CA ALA A 530 56.14 63.50 13.33
C ALA A 530 56.57 63.97 11.92
N THR A 531 55.85 63.57 10.88
CA THR A 531 56.11 64.00 9.50
C THR A 531 55.82 65.50 9.34
N ARG A 532 54.75 66.02 9.96
CA ARG A 532 54.46 67.46 9.99
C ARG A 532 55.54 68.24 10.75
N ALA A 533 56.02 67.75 11.88
CA ALA A 533 57.12 68.36 12.63
C ALA A 533 58.41 68.39 11.79
N ALA A 534 58.78 67.28 11.15
CA ALA A 534 59.92 67.23 10.24
C ALA A 534 59.75 68.17 9.03
N ALA A 535 58.53 68.33 8.51
CA ALA A 535 58.24 69.28 7.44
C ALA A 535 58.42 70.72 7.91
N VAL A 536 57.95 71.07 9.11
CA VAL A 536 58.17 72.40 9.72
C VAL A 536 59.66 72.64 9.95
N ASP A 537 60.39 71.69 10.52
CA ASP A 537 61.85 71.79 10.72
C ASP A 537 62.59 71.96 9.38
N SER A 538 62.16 71.23 8.34
CA SER A 538 62.71 71.38 6.99
C SER A 538 62.41 72.75 6.39
N GLN A 539 61.23 73.31 6.66
CA GLN A 539 60.82 74.63 6.18
C GLN A 539 61.54 75.74 6.95
N GLU A 540 61.75 75.57 8.26
CA GLU A 540 62.58 76.47 9.07
C GLU A 540 64.05 76.39 8.66
N GLY A 541 64.56 75.19 8.37
CA GLY A 541 65.89 74.98 7.80
C GLY A 541 66.03 75.63 6.41
N LEU A 542 65.01 75.52 5.56
CA LEU A 542 64.93 76.21 4.27
C LEU A 542 64.89 77.73 4.45
N ALA A 543 64.10 78.23 5.42
CA ALA A 543 64.02 79.66 5.71
C ALA A 543 65.34 80.19 6.28
N ALA A 544 66.02 79.43 7.15
CA ALA A 544 67.32 79.77 7.72
C ALA A 544 68.41 79.76 6.65
N THR A 545 68.44 78.74 5.79
CA THR A 545 69.36 78.69 4.64
C THR A 545 69.06 79.81 3.65
N THR A 546 67.79 80.15 3.41
CA THR A 546 67.40 81.29 2.56
C THR A 546 67.85 82.62 3.18
N LYS A 547 67.70 82.80 4.49
CA LYS A 547 68.23 83.96 5.23
C LYS A 547 69.76 84.02 5.16
N MET A 548 70.46 82.90 5.31
CA MET A 548 71.90 82.82 5.09
C MET A 548 72.26 83.14 3.64
N LEU A 549 71.49 82.68 2.66
CA LEU A 549 71.67 82.99 1.25
C LEU A 549 71.47 84.48 0.98
N HIS A 550 70.50 85.11 1.62
CA HIS A 550 70.30 86.56 1.57
C HIS A 550 71.44 87.31 2.27
N ALA A 551 71.90 86.86 3.45
CA ALA A 551 73.06 87.43 4.11
C ALA A 551 74.34 87.28 3.28
N LEU A 552 74.56 86.11 2.65
CA LEU A 552 75.66 85.88 1.72
C LEU A 552 75.51 86.67 0.42
N ARG A 553 74.27 86.91 -0.04
CA ARG A 553 73.98 87.77 -1.18
C ARG A 553 74.25 89.23 -0.84
N ASP A 554 73.91 89.67 0.36
CA ASP A 554 74.17 91.02 0.86
C ASP A 554 75.66 91.22 1.13
N ASP A 555 76.36 90.21 1.67
CA ASP A 555 77.82 90.18 1.77
C ASP A 555 78.47 90.14 0.38
N ALA A 556 77.88 89.44 -0.59
CA ALA A 556 78.33 89.45 -1.98
C ALA A 556 78.05 90.79 -2.66
N VAL A 557 77.00 91.51 -2.27
CA VAL A 557 76.70 92.88 -2.74
C VAL A 557 77.67 93.87 -2.10
N SER A 558 77.90 93.79 -0.78
CA SER A 558 78.92 94.54 -0.04
C SER A 558 80.33 94.28 -0.58
N PHE A 559 80.64 93.03 -0.90
CA PHE A 559 81.87 92.62 -1.57
C PHE A 559 81.90 93.12 -3.01
N ARG A 560 80.79 93.08 -3.76
CA ARG A 560 80.66 93.69 -5.08
C ARG A 560 80.74 95.20 -5.05
N GLU A 561 80.35 95.90 -4.00
CA GLU A 561 80.48 97.36 -3.90
C GLU A 561 81.93 97.74 -3.58
N LYS A 562 82.60 96.96 -2.71
CA LYS A 562 84.04 97.07 -2.47
C LYS A 562 84.85 96.70 -3.71
N MET A 563 84.49 95.61 -4.37
CA MET A 563 85.09 95.20 -5.64
C MET A 563 84.67 96.11 -6.78
N ALA A 564 83.48 96.69 -6.84
CA ALA A 564 83.08 97.66 -7.87
C ALA A 564 83.86 98.97 -7.74
N LYS A 565 84.39 99.31 -6.56
CA LYS A 565 85.41 100.37 -6.45
C LYS A 565 86.75 99.95 -7.05
N TYR A 566 87.18 98.69 -6.88
CA TYR A 566 88.40 98.15 -7.49
C TYR A 566 88.25 97.79 -8.98
N ILE A 567 87.04 97.42 -9.38
CA ILE A 567 86.65 96.98 -10.71
C ILE A 567 86.22 98.21 -11.51
N SER A 568 85.62 99.27 -10.98
CA SER A 568 85.50 100.55 -11.70
C SER A 568 86.87 101.09 -12.14
N LEU A 569 87.93 100.70 -11.44
CA LEU A 569 89.34 100.93 -11.80
C LEU A 569 89.88 99.95 -12.87
N LEU A 570 89.24 98.80 -13.09
CA LEU A 570 89.63 97.74 -14.06
C LEU A 570 88.63 97.54 -15.23
N GLN A 571 87.38 98.03 -15.13
CA GLN A 571 86.25 97.86 -16.07
C GLN A 571 86.22 98.91 -17.17
N HIS A 572 87.11 99.91 -17.14
CA HIS A 572 87.45 100.63 -18.38
C HIS A 572 88.19 99.72 -19.39
N SER A 573 88.64 98.52 -18.99
CA SER A 573 89.49 97.64 -19.79
C SER A 573 88.84 96.32 -20.24
N SER A 574 87.64 95.95 -19.78
CA SER A 574 87.15 94.57 -19.96
C SER A 574 85.63 94.41 -20.18
N ASP A 575 84.97 95.40 -20.79
CA ASP A 575 83.55 95.29 -21.19
C ASP A 575 83.34 94.52 -22.52
N SER A 576 84.37 93.88 -23.06
CA SER A 576 84.34 93.23 -24.38
C SER A 576 84.01 91.72 -24.38
N GLN A 577 83.79 91.07 -23.23
CA GLN A 577 83.66 89.59 -23.17
C GLN A 577 82.39 89.04 -22.47
N GLY A 578 81.48 89.89 -21.98
CA GLY A 578 80.27 89.46 -21.26
C GLY A 578 79.17 88.88 -22.16
N ASP A 579 79.10 89.30 -23.43
CA ASP A 579 77.97 88.97 -24.30
C ASP A 579 77.98 87.52 -24.83
N ALA A 580 79.12 86.82 -24.76
CA ALA A 580 79.23 85.44 -25.25
C ALA A 580 78.64 84.39 -24.27
N ILE A 581 78.58 84.69 -22.98
CA ILE A 581 78.23 83.70 -21.94
C ILE A 581 76.70 83.50 -21.83
N ASN A 582 75.92 84.57 -22.00
CA ASN A 582 74.45 84.51 -21.94
C ASN A 582 73.82 83.69 -23.08
N SER A 583 74.53 83.51 -24.20
CA SER A 583 74.07 82.68 -25.33
C SER A 583 74.13 81.17 -25.05
N LEU A 584 75.04 80.72 -24.18
CA LEU A 584 75.26 79.29 -23.92
C LEU A 584 74.29 78.72 -22.87
N GLU A 585 73.81 79.53 -21.94
CA GLU A 585 72.89 79.10 -20.89
C GLU A 585 71.47 78.81 -21.41
N MET A 586 71.00 79.53 -22.44
CA MET A 586 69.71 79.26 -23.07
C MET A 586 69.65 77.91 -23.82
N HIS A 587 70.77 77.45 -24.39
CA HIS A 587 70.83 76.16 -25.07
C HIS A 587 70.76 74.97 -24.11
N ARG A 588 71.30 75.11 -22.90
CA ARG A 588 71.32 74.06 -21.87
C ARG A 588 69.91 73.73 -21.36
N SER A 589 69.07 74.74 -21.10
CA SER A 589 67.69 74.51 -20.63
C SER A 589 66.81 73.78 -21.64
N ARG A 590 67.05 73.97 -22.94
CA ARG A 590 66.26 73.32 -24.01
C ARG A 590 66.57 71.83 -24.14
N ILE A 591 67.84 71.43 -23.91
CA ILE A 591 68.28 70.02 -23.96
C ILE A 591 67.73 69.23 -22.77
N SER A 592 67.72 69.82 -21.57
CA SER A 592 67.16 69.15 -20.38
C SER A 592 65.67 68.83 -20.52
N ALA A 593 64.87 69.73 -21.12
CA ALA A 593 63.44 69.49 -21.33
C ALA A 593 63.15 68.34 -22.33
N GLN A 594 64.01 68.14 -23.32
CA GLN A 594 63.86 67.07 -24.31
C GLN A 594 64.27 65.70 -23.74
N LEU A 595 65.27 65.65 -22.86
CA LEU A 595 65.67 64.43 -22.16
C LEU A 595 64.62 63.93 -21.16
N GLU A 596 63.91 64.84 -20.49
CA GLU A 596 62.86 64.46 -19.53
C GLU A 596 61.65 63.84 -20.23
N ALA A 597 61.28 64.36 -21.42
CA ALA A 597 60.22 63.79 -22.25
C ALA A 597 60.58 62.37 -22.73
N LEU A 598 61.81 62.15 -23.20
CA LEU A 598 62.28 60.85 -23.66
C LEU A 598 62.34 59.81 -22.52
N LYS A 599 62.69 60.26 -21.32
CA LYS A 599 62.68 59.42 -20.11
C LYS A 599 61.26 58.99 -19.74
N GLY A 600 60.30 59.92 -19.81
CA GLY A 600 58.88 59.66 -19.60
C GLY A 600 58.35 58.56 -20.54
N ASP A 601 58.64 58.70 -21.84
CA ASP A 601 58.23 57.72 -22.86
C ASP A 601 58.87 56.34 -22.64
N HIS A 602 60.14 56.29 -22.22
CA HIS A 602 60.80 55.02 -21.91
C HIS A 602 60.19 54.32 -20.68
N THR A 603 59.85 55.07 -19.62
CA THR A 603 59.16 54.50 -18.44
C THR A 603 57.78 53.94 -18.77
N ALA A 604 57.02 54.61 -19.64
CA ALA A 604 55.71 54.13 -20.08
C ALA A 604 55.84 52.82 -20.87
N TYR A 605 56.81 52.75 -21.79
CA TYR A 605 57.09 51.54 -22.57
C TYR A 605 57.52 50.35 -21.71
N THR A 606 58.34 50.56 -20.67
CA THR A 606 58.73 49.48 -19.76
C THR A 606 57.59 49.02 -18.84
N GLY A 607 56.71 49.92 -18.43
CA GLY A 607 55.52 49.57 -17.63
C GLY A 607 54.54 48.68 -18.40
N ASP A 608 54.33 48.96 -19.69
CA ASP A 608 53.48 48.12 -20.55
C ASP A 608 54.09 46.73 -20.81
N MET A 609 55.42 46.63 -20.91
CA MET A 609 56.12 45.34 -21.06
C MET A 609 56.05 44.48 -19.80
N ASP A 610 56.17 45.07 -18.61
CA ASP A 610 56.02 44.35 -17.34
C ASP A 610 54.56 43.91 -17.11
N GLY A 611 53.59 44.76 -17.47
CA GLY A 611 52.16 44.40 -17.43
C GLY A 611 51.83 43.25 -18.39
N TRP A 612 52.43 43.22 -19.58
CA TRP A 612 52.28 42.10 -20.51
C TRP A 612 52.94 40.81 -19.99
N ALA A 613 54.13 40.91 -19.38
CA ALA A 613 54.83 39.78 -18.80
C ALA A 613 54.04 39.14 -17.64
N ASP A 614 53.41 39.95 -16.79
CA ASP A 614 52.54 39.46 -15.71
C ASP A 614 51.25 38.84 -16.23
N ASP A 615 50.62 39.42 -17.26
CA ASP A 615 49.40 38.85 -17.85
C ASP A 615 49.69 37.51 -18.57
N VAL A 616 50.86 37.39 -19.22
CA VAL A 616 51.34 36.11 -19.78
C VAL A 616 51.65 35.11 -18.66
N ARG A 617 52.30 35.52 -17.55
CA ARG A 617 52.57 34.64 -16.41
C ARG A 617 51.28 34.10 -15.79
N VAL A 618 50.28 34.95 -15.57
CA VAL A 618 48.98 34.55 -15.02
C VAL A 618 48.23 33.61 -15.96
N LYS A 619 48.28 33.86 -17.28
CA LYS A 619 47.66 32.98 -18.28
C LYS A 619 48.36 31.63 -18.38
N VAL A 620 49.70 31.61 -18.30
CA VAL A 620 50.51 30.40 -18.30
C VAL A 620 50.30 29.60 -17.00
N GLU A 621 50.25 30.24 -15.83
CA GLU A 621 49.91 29.58 -14.56
C GLU A 621 48.49 29.02 -14.55
N ARG A 622 47.51 29.72 -15.14
CA ARG A 622 46.15 29.19 -15.34
C ARG A 622 46.13 27.98 -16.25
N LEU A 623 46.92 27.96 -17.33
CA LEU A 623 47.06 26.81 -18.22
C LEU A 623 47.76 25.64 -17.52
N PHE A 624 48.81 25.87 -16.74
CA PHE A 624 49.48 24.83 -15.97
C PHE A 624 48.58 24.25 -14.88
N ARG A 625 47.83 25.08 -14.14
CA ARG A 625 46.83 24.60 -13.16
C ARG A 625 45.67 23.84 -13.80
N ALA A 626 45.30 24.18 -15.04
CA ALA A 626 44.28 23.44 -15.79
C ALA A 626 44.81 22.10 -16.35
N LEU A 627 46.12 21.98 -16.56
CA LEU A 627 46.80 20.78 -17.05
C LEU A 627 47.32 19.87 -15.94
N GLU A 628 47.40 20.34 -14.70
CA GLU A 628 47.74 19.50 -13.55
C GLU A 628 46.66 18.40 -13.33
N PRO A 629 47.08 17.15 -13.07
CA PRO A 629 46.15 16.11 -12.59
C PRO A 629 45.45 16.63 -11.34
N ALA A 630 44.12 16.47 -11.25
CA ALA A 630 43.44 16.89 -10.04
C ALA A 630 43.85 15.93 -8.94
N LYS A 631 44.47 16.46 -7.90
CA LYS A 631 45.04 15.71 -6.79
C LYS A 631 44.20 15.90 -5.55
N VAL A 632 43.88 14.82 -4.87
CA VAL A 632 43.26 14.84 -3.54
C VAL A 632 44.26 14.33 -2.53
N GLU A 633 44.59 15.16 -1.54
CA GLU A 633 45.48 14.78 -0.44
C GLU A 633 44.71 14.71 0.88
N TRP A 634 44.81 13.57 1.55
CA TRP A 634 44.30 13.33 2.89
C TRP A 634 45.43 13.00 3.85
N ARG A 635 45.64 13.83 4.88
CA ARG A 635 46.70 13.64 5.87
C ARG A 635 46.13 13.03 7.14
N ILE A 636 46.54 11.81 7.47
CA ILE A 636 46.16 11.13 8.72
C ILE A 636 47.11 11.59 9.83
N ALA A 637 46.66 12.52 10.67
CA ALA A 637 47.42 12.99 11.82
C ALA A 637 47.57 11.92 12.91
N ARG A 638 48.70 11.92 13.62
CA ARG A 638 49.03 10.99 14.71
C ARG A 638 48.89 9.51 14.29
N ALA A 639 49.37 9.19 13.09
CA ALA A 639 49.20 7.87 12.49
C ALA A 639 49.72 6.74 13.39
N SER A 640 50.89 6.92 14.03
CA SER A 640 51.47 5.94 14.97
C SER A 640 50.58 5.65 16.18
N GLN A 641 49.85 6.66 16.68
CA GLN A 641 48.92 6.50 17.80
C GLN A 641 47.65 5.79 17.34
N ARG A 642 47.07 6.25 16.22
CA ARG A 642 45.86 5.65 15.63
C ARG A 642 46.09 4.18 15.24
N ALA A 643 47.29 3.82 14.81
CA ALA A 643 47.69 2.44 14.55
C ALA A 643 47.53 1.52 15.76
N LYS A 644 47.85 2.03 16.96
CA LYS A 644 47.80 1.25 18.21
C LYS A 644 46.37 1.14 18.75
N GLU A 645 45.57 2.19 18.55
CA GLU A 645 44.19 2.27 19.03
C GLU A 645 43.21 1.49 18.13
N LEU A 646 43.44 1.50 16.82
CA LEU A 646 42.55 0.86 15.83
C LEU A 646 42.98 -0.58 15.57
N LYS A 647 42.29 -1.52 16.22
CA LYS A 647 42.40 -2.95 15.93
C LYS A 647 41.45 -3.34 14.79
N ARG A 648 41.80 -4.41 14.05
CA ARG A 648 40.93 -5.00 13.02
C ARG A 648 39.51 -5.24 13.60
N PRO A 649 38.42 -4.80 12.93
CA PRO A 649 38.32 -4.19 11.59
C PRO A 649 38.06 -2.66 11.61
N LEU A 650 38.62 -1.90 12.56
CA LEU A 650 38.37 -0.47 12.66
C LEU A 650 39.20 0.33 11.63
N ALA A 651 38.58 1.36 11.04
CA ALA A 651 39.22 2.26 10.06
C ALA A 651 39.18 3.72 10.51
N VAL A 652 40.11 4.50 9.96
CA VAL A 652 40.01 5.96 9.91
C VAL A 652 39.27 6.33 8.62
N LYS A 653 38.26 7.18 8.70
CA LYS A 653 37.57 7.71 7.51
C LYS A 653 38.12 9.09 7.14
N SER A 654 38.27 9.34 5.83
CA SER A 654 38.51 10.68 5.31
C SER A 654 37.21 11.48 5.31
N PRO A 655 37.28 12.82 5.34
CA PRO A 655 36.18 13.65 4.86
C PRO A 655 35.84 13.27 3.41
N SER A 656 34.59 13.51 3.01
CA SER A 656 34.17 13.39 1.62
C SER A 656 34.88 14.45 0.77
N PHE A 657 35.31 14.06 -0.43
CA PHE A 657 36.03 14.89 -1.38
C PHE A 657 35.37 14.85 -2.76
N GLN A 658 35.70 15.86 -3.57
CA GLN A 658 35.25 15.97 -4.96
C GLN A 658 36.46 16.11 -5.88
N MET A 659 36.49 15.36 -6.98
CA MET A 659 37.63 15.34 -7.90
C MET A 659 37.16 15.12 -9.34
N LYS A 660 37.39 16.10 -10.24
CA LYS A 660 37.08 16.02 -11.68
C LYS A 660 35.73 15.34 -12.02
N GLY A 661 34.65 15.77 -11.36
CA GLY A 661 33.30 15.25 -11.60
C GLY A 661 32.88 14.06 -10.72
N ILE A 662 33.80 13.47 -9.96
CA ILE A 662 33.49 12.53 -8.89
C ILE A 662 32.93 13.32 -7.71
N ARG A 663 31.69 13.02 -7.32
CA ARG A 663 31.02 13.60 -6.14
C ARG A 663 31.01 12.58 -5.01
N GLU A 664 31.15 13.06 -3.78
CA GLU A 664 31.01 12.23 -2.55
C GLU A 664 32.01 11.07 -2.42
N GLY A 665 33.18 11.18 -3.07
CA GLY A 665 34.26 10.21 -2.86
C GLY A 665 34.76 10.29 -1.42
N HIS A 666 35.12 9.16 -0.82
CA HIS A 666 35.79 9.14 0.48
C HIS A 666 36.71 7.92 0.59
N MET A 667 37.63 7.98 1.56
CA MET A 667 38.63 6.94 1.78
C MET A 667 38.48 6.38 3.19
N GLU A 668 38.71 5.09 3.34
CA GLU A 668 38.83 4.43 4.64
C GLU A 668 40.19 3.75 4.72
N PHE A 669 40.99 4.12 5.72
CA PHE A 669 42.29 3.52 5.96
C PHE A 669 42.21 2.56 7.15
N PHE A 670 42.54 1.29 6.90
CA PHE A 670 42.58 0.19 7.87
C PHE A 670 44.04 -0.16 8.19
N PRO A 671 44.61 0.34 9.30
CA PRO A 671 46.02 0.17 9.65
C PRO A 671 46.47 -1.29 9.79
N GLU A 672 45.60 -2.15 10.31
CA GLU A 672 45.82 -3.59 10.51
C GLU A 672 44.90 -4.43 9.58
N GLY A 673 44.37 -3.80 8.53
CA GLY A 673 43.46 -4.42 7.56
C GLY A 673 42.02 -4.62 8.05
N HIS A 674 41.16 -5.17 7.18
CA HIS A 674 39.76 -5.56 7.48
C HIS A 674 39.62 -7.09 7.52
N ASN A 675 38.45 -7.66 7.83
CA ASN A 675 38.28 -9.11 8.04
C ASN A 675 38.70 -10.03 6.88
N ASN A 676 38.86 -9.50 5.66
CA ASN A 676 39.21 -10.27 4.47
C ASN A 676 40.62 -9.96 3.94
N SER A 677 41.35 -9.03 4.57
CA SER A 677 42.69 -8.67 4.13
C SER A 677 43.76 -9.63 4.68
N PRO A 678 44.91 -9.77 4.00
CA PRO A 678 46.06 -10.52 4.53
C PRO A 678 46.55 -9.95 5.87
N ASP A 679 47.00 -10.82 6.76
CA ASP A 679 47.52 -10.42 8.07
C ASP A 679 48.82 -9.61 7.91
N GLY A 680 48.94 -8.55 8.71
CA GLY A 680 50.11 -7.66 8.72
C GLY A 680 50.15 -6.61 7.61
N LYS A 681 49.11 -6.52 6.76
CA LYS A 681 48.99 -5.51 5.70
C LYS A 681 47.92 -4.47 6.02
N ALA A 682 48.17 -3.20 5.68
CA ALA A 682 47.13 -2.17 5.73
C ALA A 682 46.26 -2.23 4.47
N VAL A 683 45.02 -1.75 4.60
CA VAL A 683 44.13 -1.58 3.45
C VAL A 683 43.66 -0.13 3.36
N LEU A 684 43.81 0.46 2.19
CA LEU A 684 43.14 1.70 1.82
C LEU A 684 41.96 1.37 0.93
N ARG A 685 40.75 1.64 1.41
CA ARG A 685 39.51 1.46 0.68
C ARG A 685 39.05 2.79 0.12
N LEU A 686 38.82 2.86 -1.17
CA LEU A 686 38.26 4.03 -1.86
C LEU A 686 36.80 3.78 -2.15
N PHE A 687 35.92 4.66 -1.68
CA PHE A 687 34.51 4.66 -2.00
C PHE A 687 34.23 5.65 -3.11
N LEU A 688 33.66 5.14 -4.19
CA LEU A 688 33.53 5.86 -5.45
C LEU A 688 32.11 5.63 -5.98
N PRO A 689 31.48 6.64 -6.61
CA PRO A 689 30.17 6.48 -7.20
C PRO A 689 30.18 5.37 -8.25
N PRO A 690 29.18 4.46 -8.26
CA PRO A 690 29.14 3.31 -9.17
C PRO A 690 29.03 3.69 -10.66
N THR A 691 28.69 4.94 -10.94
CA THR A 691 28.60 5.52 -12.29
C THR A 691 29.91 6.16 -12.75
N ALA A 692 30.91 6.27 -11.87
CA ALA A 692 32.17 6.92 -12.21
C ALA A 692 33.04 6.01 -13.11
N HIS A 693 33.65 6.61 -14.13
CA HIS A 693 34.70 5.99 -14.92
C HIS A 693 35.96 6.83 -14.75
N PHE A 694 36.95 6.34 -14.00
CA PHE A 694 38.18 7.08 -13.80
C PHE A 694 39.38 6.18 -13.56
N ARG A 695 40.52 6.60 -14.12
CA ARG A 695 41.83 6.04 -13.86
C ARG A 695 42.48 6.84 -12.75
N TYR A 696 43.02 6.16 -11.75
CA TYR A 696 43.62 6.79 -10.60
C TYR A 696 44.91 6.12 -10.19
N GLN A 697 45.77 6.88 -9.53
CA GLN A 697 46.92 6.36 -8.83
C GLN A 697 46.87 6.82 -7.38
N CYS A 698 46.94 5.86 -6.47
CA CYS A 698 46.99 6.15 -5.04
C CYS A 698 48.40 6.00 -4.50
N TRP A 699 48.76 6.92 -3.63
CA TRP A 699 50.00 6.95 -2.88
C TRP A 699 49.70 6.99 -1.40
N VAL A 700 50.41 6.19 -0.61
CA VAL A 700 50.41 6.25 0.85
C VAL A 700 51.85 6.49 1.28
N GLY A 701 52.13 7.74 1.67
CA GLY A 701 53.48 8.26 1.75
C GLY A 701 54.18 8.18 0.40
N ARG A 702 55.25 7.38 0.32
CA ARG A 702 56.04 7.15 -0.89
C ARG A 702 55.65 5.86 -1.63
N ASN A 703 54.80 5.02 -1.04
CA ASN A 703 54.39 3.75 -1.64
C ASN A 703 53.17 3.96 -2.54
N SER A 704 53.16 3.29 -3.70
CA SER A 704 52.04 3.27 -4.64
C SER A 704 51.88 1.88 -5.24
N GLU A 705 50.64 1.45 -5.46
CA GLU A 705 50.32 0.22 -6.21
C GLU A 705 50.26 0.43 -7.74
N GLY A 706 50.65 1.62 -8.22
CA GLY A 706 50.57 2.00 -9.63
C GLY A 706 49.15 2.44 -10.06
N PRO A 707 48.97 2.75 -11.36
CA PRO A 707 47.69 3.22 -11.88
C PRO A 707 46.66 2.08 -11.94
N ARG A 708 45.44 2.35 -11.46
CA ARG A 708 44.28 1.46 -11.54
C ARG A 708 43.12 2.17 -12.23
N GLU A 709 42.18 1.39 -12.74
CA GLU A 709 41.01 1.89 -13.47
C GLU A 709 39.73 1.41 -12.77
N HIS A 710 38.84 2.35 -12.44
CA HIS A 710 37.51 2.07 -11.91
C HIS A 710 36.50 2.25 -13.04
N THR A 711 35.86 1.15 -13.44
CA THR A 711 34.85 1.15 -14.50
C THR A 711 33.43 1.14 -13.92
N PRO A 712 32.45 1.76 -14.61
CA PRO A 712 31.05 1.71 -14.22
C PRO A 712 30.56 0.26 -14.03
N GLY A 713 29.83 0.01 -12.94
CA GLY A 713 29.35 -1.33 -12.58
C GLY A 713 30.35 -2.22 -11.81
N SER A 714 31.54 -1.71 -11.48
CA SER A 714 32.42 -2.35 -10.50
C SER A 714 31.90 -2.14 -9.06
N ASN A 715 32.49 -2.83 -8.08
CA ASN A 715 32.10 -2.72 -6.68
C ASN A 715 32.20 -1.26 -6.21
N LEU A 716 31.27 -0.84 -5.33
CA LEU A 716 31.21 0.51 -4.73
C LEU A 716 32.50 0.94 -4.01
N SER A 717 33.36 -0.01 -3.70
CA SER A 717 34.62 0.21 -3.02
C SER A 717 35.75 -0.55 -3.69
N VAL A 718 36.93 0.08 -3.80
CA VAL A 718 38.16 -0.58 -4.25
C VAL A 718 39.17 -0.63 -3.10
N ASP A 719 39.70 -1.83 -2.85
CA ASP A 719 40.70 -2.07 -1.81
C ASP A 719 42.12 -2.08 -2.42
N LEU A 720 42.99 -1.28 -1.80
CA LEU A 720 44.42 -1.18 -2.09
C LEU A 720 45.18 -1.74 -0.89
N VAL A 721 46.06 -2.71 -1.12
CA VAL A 721 46.76 -3.41 -0.04
C VAL A 721 48.17 -2.84 0.07
N ILE A 722 48.48 -2.23 1.21
CA ILE A 722 49.71 -1.45 1.37
C ILE A 722 50.66 -2.19 2.30
N ASP A 723 51.83 -2.52 1.76
CA ASP A 723 52.93 -3.08 2.50
C ASP A 723 53.76 -1.98 3.18
N SER A 724 54.33 -2.31 4.35
CA SER A 724 55.24 -1.45 5.11
C SER A 724 54.76 0.00 5.31
N TRP A 725 53.44 0.19 5.49
CA TRP A 725 52.84 1.52 5.63
C TRP A 725 53.38 2.28 6.85
N LYS A 726 53.85 1.58 7.90
CA LYS A 726 54.42 2.19 9.11
C LYS A 726 55.70 2.97 8.82
N ASP A 727 56.45 2.59 7.78
CA ASP A 727 57.65 3.29 7.33
C ASP A 727 57.32 4.57 6.53
N GLN A 728 56.03 4.77 6.22
CA GLN A 728 55.52 5.92 5.46
C GLN A 728 55.03 7.06 6.36
N ILE A 729 55.19 6.92 7.69
CA ILE A 729 54.88 7.97 8.66
C ILE A 729 55.98 9.03 8.58
N SER A 730 55.60 10.27 8.27
CA SER A 730 56.53 11.40 8.25
C SER A 730 56.97 11.80 9.66
N ASP A 731 58.04 12.60 9.74
CA ASP A 731 58.62 13.05 11.01
C ASP A 731 57.62 13.83 11.90
N ASP A 732 56.60 14.45 11.28
CA ASP A 732 55.48 15.12 11.96
C ASP A 732 54.41 14.15 12.50
N GLY A 733 54.62 12.84 12.37
CA GLY A 733 53.70 11.79 12.80
C GLY A 733 52.45 11.63 11.92
N CYS A 734 52.44 12.23 10.73
CA CYS A 734 51.34 12.12 9.78
C CYS A 734 51.62 11.05 8.70
N ILE A 735 50.58 10.60 8.01
CA ILE A 735 50.72 9.87 6.75
C ILE A 735 49.91 10.61 5.68
N PRO A 736 50.54 11.11 4.62
CA PRO A 736 49.82 11.66 3.47
C PRO A 736 49.32 10.51 2.59
N ILE A 737 48.02 10.53 2.28
CA ILE A 737 47.39 9.68 1.29
C ILE A 737 46.98 10.56 0.13
N VAL A 738 47.48 10.26 -1.06
CA VAL A 738 47.25 11.05 -2.26
C VAL A 738 46.55 10.20 -3.30
N VAL A 739 45.51 10.75 -3.93
CA VAL A 739 44.86 10.19 -5.11
C VAL A 739 45.03 11.16 -6.27
N GLU A 740 45.58 10.69 -7.38
CA GLU A 740 45.83 11.45 -8.63
C GLU A 740 45.11 10.83 -9.83
#